data_AF-A0A7M2WQA1-F1
#
_entry.id   AF-A0A7M2WQA1-F1
#
_cell.length_a   1.000
_cell.length_b   1.000
_cell.length_c   1.000
_cell.angle_alpha   90.00
_cell.angle_beta   90.00
_cell.angle_gamma   90.00
#
_symmetry.space_group_name_H-M   'P 1'
#
loop_
_entity.id
_entity.type
_entity.pdbx_description
1 polymer ?
#
loop_
_entity_poly.entity_id
_entity_poly.type
_entity_poly.pdbx_seq_one_letter_code
_entity_poly.pdbx_strand_id
1 'polypeptide(L)'
;MTTCFLQTGMAKDAASVDFARDVQPLLQAHCIECHGPKKQKNGFRLDRRSDAFKGGTAAMIGRGNADASRLYLRVSGAGQDKQMPPDGPLSAEQISIVKRWIDQGADWPDALSGETPPPPADPKATQIMEALRSGDTETFRKLLRENPDAAKRLGASGLTPLAYAVVYGDVDAVKLLLQAGADVNARSETGATALMFAADNLEKSRLLLEAGADLKARSADGRTPLLVACSWSQTYDVIKLLLDHGANPSDVVNSYRGPLTPLRLAAEKGDGATLKLLLDRGADARAFGGIPALMAATSIGDVHSAKLLQPSADPQGIKFAATFFLLPPFASPRGTNDPAPMQLMIEAGADMKAHDLAGRTLLMLAVTSEKISEATVKAMIQAGADVSATTPAGMTVLDFALQQGRTPIVDLLEKAGAKPGHAAARPEAKFAPAASARAAVERSLPLLQKSDAMFLQKSGCVSCHNNSLTAMTVSEARKAGIAVDEKIAQNSKSLIAADVEVWRERSLQAMGIPGDSNTINWMLLGLASENYPADASTDAFARFLKNDQLPDGRWRLVAGRPPINSSDIAITAICMRAMRAYAPKSARQEYLQSASCAAEWIRSAKPVTTDDRAFQLLGLKWAGDAPASLKQAARELLSQQKADGGWSQLPAMPSDAYATGLVLVALSESGTITVNDAGFQRGIEFLRSTQLQDGSWHVATRAIGIQPYFESGFPHGGDQWISAAATNWATMALIHAVR
;
A
#
# COMPACT_ATOMS: atom_id res chain seq x y z
N MET A 1 -2.64 -8.69 56.67
CA MET A 1 -2.51 -10.14 56.85
C MET A 1 -3.23 -10.83 55.69
N THR A 2 -2.48 -11.68 54.98
CA THR A 2 -2.92 -12.83 54.18
C THR A 2 -3.59 -12.57 52.81
N THR A 3 -2.71 -12.38 51.81
CA THR A 3 -2.65 -13.08 50.51
C THR A 3 -3.87 -13.85 49.99
N CYS A 4 -4.35 -13.46 48.81
CA CYS A 4 -4.87 -14.39 47.80
C CYS A 4 -4.30 -14.00 46.43
N PHE A 5 -3.09 -14.51 46.14
CA PHE A 5 -2.53 -14.54 44.79
C PHE A 5 -3.30 -15.60 44.00
N LEU A 6 -4.18 -15.17 43.09
CA LEU A 6 -4.52 -16.00 41.94
C LEU A 6 -3.32 -15.93 40.98
N GLN A 7 -2.37 -16.83 41.19
CA GLN A 7 -1.46 -17.27 40.13
C GLN A 7 -2.34 -17.81 39.00
N THR A 8 -2.59 -16.98 38.00
CA THR A 8 -2.92 -17.47 36.66
C THR A 8 -1.72 -18.31 36.25
N GLY A 9 -1.88 -19.63 36.31
CA GLY A 9 -0.89 -20.57 35.83
C GLY A 9 -0.45 -20.13 34.45
N MET A 10 0.87 -20.01 34.25
CA MET A 10 1.45 -19.99 32.93
C MET A 10 0.81 -21.12 32.14
N ALA A 11 0.08 -20.77 31.07
CA ALA A 11 -0.40 -21.75 30.13
C ALA A 11 0.82 -22.60 29.75
N LYS A 12 0.74 -23.91 30.01
CA LYS A 12 1.69 -24.87 29.47
C LYS A 12 1.84 -24.54 27.99
N ASP A 13 3.06 -24.32 27.52
CA ASP A 13 3.35 -24.15 26.09
C ASP A 13 2.63 -25.26 25.33
N ALA A 14 1.52 -24.90 24.68
CA ALA A 14 0.80 -25.84 23.83
C ALA A 14 1.78 -26.22 22.72
N ALA A 15 2.03 -27.52 22.54
CA ALA A 15 2.97 -28.01 21.54
C ALA A 15 2.72 -27.33 20.19
N SER A 16 3.79 -26.87 19.53
CA SER A 16 3.70 -26.22 18.22
C SER A 16 3.02 -27.15 17.23
N VAL A 17 2.12 -26.61 16.41
CA VAL A 17 1.42 -27.38 15.40
C VAL A 17 2.38 -27.68 14.25
N ASP A 18 2.50 -28.94 13.85
CA ASP A 18 3.31 -29.33 12.69
C ASP A 18 2.41 -29.53 11.47
N PHE A 19 2.77 -28.95 10.32
CA PHE A 19 1.92 -29.02 9.14
C PHE A 19 1.72 -30.47 8.65
N ALA A 20 2.80 -31.25 8.58
CA ALA A 20 2.76 -32.61 8.03
C ALA A 20 1.91 -33.54 8.90
N ARG A 21 2.11 -33.46 10.22
CA ARG A 21 1.46 -34.32 11.19
C ARG A 21 0.03 -33.90 11.49
N ASP A 22 -0.21 -32.61 11.69
CA ASP A 22 -1.46 -32.13 12.30
C ASP A 22 -2.41 -31.48 11.29
N VAL A 23 -1.90 -30.80 10.25
CA VAL A 23 -2.73 -29.95 9.36
C VAL A 23 -3.03 -30.64 8.04
N GLN A 24 -2.02 -31.22 7.39
CA GLN A 24 -2.14 -31.85 6.08
C GLN A 24 -3.21 -32.95 6.05
N PRO A 25 -3.29 -33.86 7.05
CA PRO A 25 -4.35 -34.87 7.08
C PRO A 25 -5.75 -34.25 7.17
N LEU A 26 -5.91 -33.13 7.89
CA LEU A 26 -7.19 -32.42 7.99
C LEU A 26 -7.60 -31.82 6.65
N LEU A 27 -6.67 -31.15 5.95
CA LEU A 27 -6.94 -30.58 4.63
C LEU A 27 -7.31 -31.67 3.62
N GLN A 28 -6.58 -32.79 3.63
CA GLN A 28 -6.83 -33.94 2.74
C GLN A 28 -8.20 -34.57 3.00
N ALA A 29 -8.57 -34.77 4.27
CA ALA A 29 -9.82 -35.43 4.64
C ALA A 29 -11.06 -34.55 4.38
N HIS A 30 -10.94 -33.23 4.54
CA HIS A 30 -12.13 -32.36 4.66
C HIS A 30 -12.19 -31.21 3.65
N CYS A 31 -11.08 -30.82 3.03
CA CYS A 31 -11.00 -29.61 2.22
C CYS A 31 -10.66 -29.87 0.75
N ILE A 32 -9.73 -30.79 0.47
CA ILE A 32 -9.15 -30.98 -0.86
C ILE A 32 -10.16 -31.53 -1.87
N GLU A 33 -11.23 -32.23 -1.46
CA GLU A 33 -12.25 -32.69 -2.41
C GLU A 33 -12.93 -31.51 -3.14
N CYS A 34 -13.17 -30.39 -2.43
CA CYS A 34 -13.80 -29.19 -2.98
C CYS A 34 -12.82 -28.06 -3.35
N HIS A 35 -11.57 -28.16 -2.89
CA HIS A 35 -10.49 -27.20 -3.07
C HIS A 35 -9.21 -27.87 -3.59
N GLY A 36 -9.37 -28.87 -4.44
CA GLY A 36 -8.29 -29.64 -5.04
C GLY A 36 -8.26 -29.50 -6.56
N PRO A 37 -7.44 -30.29 -7.26
CA PRO A 37 -7.23 -30.15 -8.71
C PRO A 37 -8.49 -30.38 -9.55
N LYS A 38 -9.43 -31.16 -9.03
CA LYS A 38 -10.63 -31.56 -9.77
C LYS A 38 -11.81 -30.61 -9.58
N LYS A 39 -11.85 -29.88 -8.46
CA LYS A 39 -12.96 -29.02 -8.08
C LYS A 39 -12.38 -27.82 -7.34
N GLN A 40 -12.52 -26.65 -7.96
CA GLN A 40 -12.02 -25.40 -7.40
C GLN A 40 -13.13 -24.35 -7.46
N LYS A 41 -13.58 -23.89 -6.30
CA LYS A 41 -14.48 -22.73 -6.21
C LYS A 41 -13.63 -21.46 -6.22
N ASN A 42 -13.84 -20.60 -7.23
CA ASN A 42 -13.15 -19.30 -7.37
C ASN A 42 -11.61 -19.41 -7.40
N GLY A 43 -11.05 -20.51 -7.92
CA GLY A 43 -9.60 -20.72 -8.03
C GLY A 43 -8.87 -21.00 -6.70
N PHE A 44 -9.57 -21.09 -5.56
CA PHE A 44 -8.95 -21.39 -4.28
C PHE A 44 -8.63 -22.88 -4.15
N ARG A 45 -7.36 -23.20 -3.93
CA ARG A 45 -6.82 -24.55 -3.77
C ARG A 45 -6.16 -24.72 -2.41
N LEU A 46 -6.25 -25.91 -1.83
CA LEU A 46 -5.67 -26.27 -0.53
C LEU A 46 -4.72 -27.47 -0.61
N ASP A 47 -4.53 -28.04 -1.79
CA ASP A 47 -3.52 -29.07 -2.07
C ASP A 47 -2.18 -28.48 -2.54
N ARG A 48 -2.15 -27.18 -2.90
CA ARG A 48 -0.97 -26.45 -3.36
C ARG A 48 -0.77 -25.18 -2.54
N ARG A 49 0.40 -25.04 -1.92
CA ARG A 49 0.74 -23.98 -0.96
C ARG A 49 0.63 -22.59 -1.55
N SER A 50 1.20 -22.37 -2.73
CA SER A 50 1.13 -21.06 -3.40
C SER A 50 -0.32 -20.64 -3.65
N ASP A 51 -1.16 -21.54 -4.15
CA ASP A 51 -2.58 -21.29 -4.39
C ASP A 51 -3.38 -21.13 -3.08
N ALA A 52 -2.98 -21.83 -2.00
CA ALA A 52 -3.61 -21.70 -0.69
C ALA A 52 -3.36 -20.33 -0.04
N PHE A 53 -2.12 -19.85 -0.07
CA PHE A 53 -1.77 -18.52 0.44
C PHE A 53 -2.23 -17.39 -0.48
N LYS A 54 -2.12 -17.58 -1.80
CA LYS A 54 -2.74 -16.70 -2.80
C LYS A 54 -4.24 -16.57 -2.54
N GLY A 55 -4.89 -17.67 -2.19
CA GLY A 55 -6.32 -17.75 -2.06
C GLY A 55 -7.04 -17.82 -3.42
N GLY A 56 -8.35 -17.57 -3.39
CA GLY A 56 -9.15 -17.36 -4.61
C GLY A 56 -9.14 -15.90 -5.00
N THR A 57 -10.30 -15.24 -4.94
CA THR A 57 -10.44 -13.80 -5.17
C THR A 57 -9.80 -12.91 -4.08
N ALA A 58 -9.37 -13.49 -2.96
CA ALA A 58 -8.71 -12.84 -1.84
C ALA A 58 -7.81 -13.85 -1.10
N ALA A 59 -6.81 -13.37 -0.37
CA ALA A 59 -6.00 -14.21 0.52
C ALA A 59 -6.91 -14.94 1.53
N MET A 60 -6.85 -16.27 1.54
CA MET A 60 -7.72 -17.09 2.38
C MET A 60 -7.07 -17.48 3.71
N ILE A 61 -5.73 -17.46 3.77
CA ILE A 61 -4.96 -17.83 4.95
C ILE A 61 -4.17 -16.60 5.43
N GLY A 62 -4.64 -15.97 6.50
CA GLY A 62 -3.96 -14.84 7.15
C GLY A 62 -2.88 -15.33 8.10
N ARG A 63 -1.65 -15.50 7.60
CA ARG A 63 -0.51 -15.98 8.41
C ARG A 63 -0.37 -15.15 9.69
N GLY A 64 -0.36 -15.80 10.85
CA GLY A 64 -0.17 -15.16 12.15
C GLY A 64 -1.43 -14.53 12.77
N ASN A 65 -2.58 -14.61 12.09
CA ASN A 65 -3.83 -14.05 12.58
C ASN A 65 -5.02 -14.90 12.10
N ALA A 66 -5.34 -15.94 12.84
CA ALA A 66 -6.46 -16.82 12.52
C ALA A 66 -7.79 -16.05 12.53
N ASP A 67 -7.96 -15.09 13.45
CA ASP A 67 -9.21 -14.33 13.59
C ASP A 67 -9.47 -13.41 12.38
N ALA A 68 -8.43 -13.06 11.62
CA ALA A 68 -8.55 -12.38 10.32
C ALA A 68 -8.49 -13.35 9.11
N SER A 69 -8.24 -14.64 9.33
CA SER A 69 -8.05 -15.64 8.29
C SER A 69 -9.40 -16.23 7.84
N ARG A 70 -9.76 -16.01 6.57
CA ARG A 70 -11.03 -16.53 6.03
C ARG A 70 -11.13 -18.04 6.13
N LEU A 71 -10.04 -18.79 5.94
CA LEU A 71 -10.04 -20.24 6.13
C LEU A 71 -10.52 -20.60 7.53
N TYR A 72 -9.95 -19.98 8.57
CA TYR A 72 -10.34 -20.21 9.96
C TYR A 72 -11.79 -19.80 10.21
N LEU A 73 -12.19 -18.59 9.79
CA LEU A 73 -13.56 -18.09 9.96
C LEU A 73 -14.60 -19.01 9.31
N ARG A 74 -14.25 -19.61 8.16
CA ARG A 74 -15.11 -20.56 7.44
C ARG A 74 -15.18 -21.90 8.14
N VAL A 75 -14.07 -22.46 8.63
CA VAL A 75 -14.10 -23.78 9.30
C VAL A 75 -14.67 -23.74 10.72
N SER A 76 -14.47 -22.62 11.42
CA SER A 76 -15.01 -22.39 12.77
C SER A 76 -16.49 -21.98 12.78
N GLY A 77 -16.99 -21.43 11.67
CA GLY A 77 -18.32 -20.82 11.61
C GLY A 77 -18.40 -19.44 12.27
N ALA A 78 -17.26 -18.83 12.66
CA ALA A 78 -17.21 -17.51 13.27
C ALA A 78 -17.39 -16.35 12.27
N GLY A 79 -17.34 -16.62 10.97
CA GLY A 79 -17.55 -15.63 9.91
C GLY A 79 -19.02 -15.41 9.51
N GLN A 80 -19.29 -14.39 8.70
CA GLN A 80 -20.62 -14.14 8.13
C GLN A 80 -21.00 -15.10 7.00
N ASP A 81 -20.01 -15.76 6.41
CA ASP A 81 -20.23 -16.71 5.33
C ASP A 81 -20.52 -18.12 5.87
N LYS A 82 -21.28 -18.95 5.12
CA LYS A 82 -21.63 -20.34 5.49
C LYS A 82 -20.46 -21.17 6.06
N GLN A 83 -20.62 -21.87 7.17
CA GLN A 83 -19.55 -22.74 7.69
C GLN A 83 -19.11 -23.80 6.66
N MET A 84 -17.83 -24.15 6.67
CA MET A 84 -17.22 -25.25 5.90
C MET A 84 -16.63 -26.31 6.84
N PRO A 85 -16.47 -27.57 6.40
CA PRO A 85 -16.98 -28.15 5.16
C PRO A 85 -18.52 -28.17 5.10
N PRO A 86 -19.12 -28.21 3.89
CA PRO A 86 -20.57 -28.23 3.74
C PRO A 86 -21.20 -29.54 4.24
N ASP A 87 -20.41 -30.61 4.32
CA ASP A 87 -20.86 -31.96 4.70
C ASP A 87 -20.79 -32.20 6.23
N GLY A 88 -20.41 -31.18 7.00
CA GLY A 88 -20.37 -31.20 8.48
C GLY A 88 -19.20 -30.39 9.04
N PRO A 89 -19.36 -29.74 10.22
CA PRO A 89 -18.31 -28.94 10.81
C PRO A 89 -17.15 -29.81 11.32
N LEU A 90 -15.94 -29.25 11.28
CA LEU A 90 -14.78 -29.85 11.95
C LEU A 90 -15.02 -29.90 13.47
N SER A 91 -14.36 -30.84 14.16
CA SER A 91 -14.40 -30.91 15.63
C SER A 91 -13.68 -29.70 16.26
N ALA A 92 -14.00 -29.39 17.52
CA ALA A 92 -13.37 -28.28 18.23
C ALA A 92 -11.84 -28.39 18.28
N GLU A 93 -11.29 -29.61 18.40
CA GLU A 93 -9.84 -29.84 18.36
C GLU A 93 -9.26 -29.62 16.97
N GLN A 94 -9.94 -30.09 15.91
CA GLN A 94 -9.50 -29.83 14.53
C GLN A 94 -9.50 -28.33 14.19
N ILE A 95 -10.52 -27.60 14.65
CA ILE A 95 -10.59 -26.14 14.52
C ILE A 95 -9.45 -25.47 15.30
N SER A 96 -9.15 -25.95 16.51
CA SER A 96 -8.03 -25.48 17.35
C SER A 96 -6.67 -25.69 16.66
N ILE A 97 -6.46 -26.84 16.02
CA ILE A 97 -5.26 -27.13 15.22
C ILE A 97 -5.10 -26.12 14.09
N VAL A 98 -6.16 -25.89 13.30
CA VAL A 98 -6.14 -24.90 12.20
C VAL A 98 -5.87 -23.49 12.74
N LYS A 99 -6.51 -23.10 13.85
CA LYS A 99 -6.28 -21.79 14.48
C LYS A 99 -4.84 -21.61 14.91
N ARG A 100 -4.32 -22.55 15.71
CA ARG A 100 -2.94 -22.50 16.24
C ARG A 100 -1.91 -22.52 15.12
N TRP A 101 -2.11 -23.36 14.11
CA TRP A 101 -1.27 -23.37 12.91
C TRP A 101 -1.23 -22.02 12.20
N ILE A 102 -2.38 -21.35 12.05
CA ILE A 102 -2.42 -20.03 11.44
C ILE A 102 -1.75 -19.00 12.35
N ASP A 103 -2.08 -18.95 13.64
CA ASP A 103 -1.55 -17.99 14.61
C ASP A 103 -0.02 -18.08 14.79
N GLN A 104 0.58 -19.27 14.61
CA GLN A 104 2.05 -19.44 14.61
C GLN A 104 2.73 -19.01 13.28
N GLY A 105 1.96 -18.55 12.29
CA GLY A 105 2.48 -18.09 11.00
C GLY A 105 2.19 -19.02 9.82
N ALA A 106 1.33 -20.03 10.00
CA ALA A 106 0.95 -21.02 8.98
C ALA A 106 2.16 -21.64 8.28
N ASP A 107 3.14 -22.13 9.03
CA ASP A 107 4.31 -22.76 8.44
C ASP A 107 3.89 -23.97 7.56
N TRP A 108 4.38 -24.02 6.32
CA TRP A 108 4.01 -25.03 5.33
C TRP A 108 5.27 -25.40 4.55
N PRO A 109 5.91 -26.54 4.84
CA PRO A 109 7.21 -26.91 4.28
C PRO A 109 7.21 -27.05 2.75
N ASP A 110 8.32 -26.68 2.10
CA ASP A 110 8.52 -26.80 0.65
C ASP A 110 8.28 -28.23 0.13
N ALA A 111 8.77 -29.23 0.88
CA ALA A 111 8.62 -30.65 0.54
C ALA A 111 7.16 -31.14 0.51
N LEU A 112 6.25 -30.41 1.16
CA LEU A 112 4.82 -30.72 1.26
C LEU A 112 3.95 -29.66 0.58
N SER A 113 4.57 -28.79 -0.21
CA SER A 113 3.92 -27.64 -0.81
C SER A 113 2.91 -28.02 -1.89
N GLY A 114 2.95 -29.25 -2.43
CA GLY A 114 2.10 -29.66 -3.55
C GLY A 114 2.36 -28.88 -4.84
N GLU A 115 3.46 -28.12 -4.89
CA GLU A 115 3.92 -27.45 -6.10
C GLU A 115 4.33 -28.49 -7.14
N THR A 116 3.87 -28.31 -8.38
CA THR A 116 4.49 -29.01 -9.51
C THR A 116 5.69 -28.16 -9.93
N PRO A 117 6.94 -28.69 -9.87
CA PRO A 117 8.09 -27.92 -10.31
C PRO A 117 7.87 -27.47 -11.77
N PRO A 118 8.10 -26.19 -12.10
CA PRO A 118 8.03 -25.76 -13.48
C PRO A 118 9.04 -26.55 -14.32
N PRO A 119 8.80 -26.71 -15.65
CA PRO A 119 9.80 -27.27 -16.54
C PRO A 119 11.16 -26.57 -16.34
N PRO A 120 12.28 -27.30 -16.36
CA PRO A 120 13.58 -26.69 -16.14
C PRO A 120 13.83 -25.60 -17.18
N ALA A 121 14.35 -24.47 -16.70
CA ALA A 121 14.65 -23.32 -17.55
C ALA A 121 15.66 -23.68 -18.65
N ASP A 122 15.40 -23.20 -19.85
CA ASP A 122 16.34 -23.28 -20.95
C ASP A 122 17.49 -22.27 -20.70
N PRO A 123 18.76 -22.71 -20.67
CA PRO A 123 19.88 -21.82 -20.39
C PRO A 123 20.06 -20.72 -21.43
N LYS A 124 19.72 -20.98 -22.71
CA LYS A 124 19.85 -20.00 -23.79
C LYS A 124 18.73 -18.97 -23.73
N ALA A 125 17.50 -19.39 -23.44
CA ALA A 125 16.40 -18.45 -23.17
C ALA A 125 16.74 -17.55 -21.98
N THR A 126 17.32 -18.12 -20.92
CA THR A 126 17.76 -17.37 -19.74
C THR A 126 18.85 -16.34 -20.08
N GLN A 127 19.84 -16.71 -20.90
CA GLN A 127 20.87 -15.76 -21.37
C GLN A 127 20.29 -14.63 -22.23
N ILE A 128 19.34 -14.94 -23.11
CA ILE A 128 18.61 -13.95 -23.91
C ILE A 128 17.85 -12.97 -23.01
N MET A 129 17.16 -13.47 -21.99
CA MET A 129 16.41 -12.65 -21.03
C MET A 129 17.31 -11.71 -20.22
N GLU A 130 18.48 -12.17 -19.80
CA GLU A 130 19.44 -11.33 -19.08
C GLU A 130 20.00 -10.23 -19.98
N ALA A 131 20.26 -10.53 -21.25
CA ALA A 131 20.66 -9.52 -22.24
C ALA A 131 19.55 -8.46 -22.44
N LEU A 132 18.29 -8.88 -22.56
CA LEU A 132 17.14 -7.96 -22.65
C LEU A 132 17.00 -7.08 -21.40
N ARG A 133 17.06 -7.67 -20.20
CA ARG A 133 16.96 -6.98 -18.91
C ARG A 133 18.07 -5.96 -18.71
N SER A 134 19.30 -6.32 -19.07
CA SER A 134 20.48 -5.45 -18.94
C SER A 134 20.57 -4.37 -20.04
N GLY A 135 19.77 -4.49 -21.10
CA GLY A 135 19.80 -3.61 -22.27
C GLY A 135 20.92 -3.95 -23.28
N ASP A 136 21.58 -5.10 -23.13
CA ASP A 136 22.62 -5.58 -24.04
C ASP A 136 22.01 -6.12 -25.35
N THR A 137 21.67 -5.18 -26.23
CA THR A 137 21.01 -5.46 -27.51
C THR A 137 21.91 -6.25 -28.46
N GLU A 138 23.24 -6.08 -28.38
CA GLU A 138 24.18 -6.81 -29.22
C GLU A 138 24.22 -8.29 -28.84
N THR A 139 24.40 -8.59 -27.55
CA THR A 139 24.38 -9.94 -27.03
C THR A 139 23.02 -10.60 -27.27
N PHE A 140 21.91 -9.89 -27.06
CA PHE A 140 20.57 -10.38 -27.38
C PHE A 140 20.48 -10.83 -28.85
N ARG A 141 20.85 -9.95 -29.80
CA ARG A 141 20.75 -10.25 -31.23
C ARG A 141 21.68 -11.40 -31.63
N LYS A 142 22.89 -11.48 -31.04
CA LYS A 142 23.82 -12.58 -31.27
C LYS A 142 23.25 -13.91 -30.78
N LEU A 143 22.82 -13.98 -29.52
CA LEU A 143 22.27 -15.19 -28.92
C LEU A 143 21.05 -15.71 -29.67
N LEU A 144 20.14 -14.81 -30.07
CA LEU A 144 18.95 -15.19 -30.83
C LEU A 144 19.28 -15.73 -32.22
N ARG A 145 20.26 -15.15 -32.93
CA ARG A 145 20.72 -15.67 -34.23
C ARG A 145 21.35 -17.05 -34.12
N GLU A 146 22.16 -17.27 -33.09
CA GLU A 146 22.84 -18.55 -32.86
C GLU A 146 21.89 -19.63 -32.32
N ASN A 147 20.82 -19.24 -31.62
CA ASN A 147 19.91 -20.15 -30.91
C ASN A 147 18.44 -19.73 -31.11
N PRO A 148 17.89 -19.74 -32.34
CA PRO A 148 16.56 -19.21 -32.62
C PRO A 148 15.45 -19.95 -31.85
N ASP A 149 15.61 -21.25 -31.60
CA ASP A 149 14.63 -22.03 -30.83
C ASP A 149 14.51 -21.59 -29.36
N ALA A 150 15.50 -20.89 -28.81
CA ALA A 150 15.43 -20.35 -27.46
C ALA A 150 14.27 -19.35 -27.30
N ALA A 151 13.82 -18.70 -28.39
CA ALA A 151 12.66 -17.81 -28.40
C ALA A 151 11.34 -18.52 -27.98
N LYS A 152 11.28 -19.85 -28.14
CA LYS A 152 10.11 -20.70 -27.85
C LYS A 152 10.19 -21.38 -26.49
N ARG A 153 11.27 -21.16 -25.73
CA ARG A 153 11.54 -21.85 -24.46
C ARG A 153 11.25 -20.95 -23.27
N LEU A 154 11.15 -21.56 -22.10
CA LEU A 154 11.00 -20.87 -20.82
C LEU A 154 12.36 -20.59 -20.21
N GLY A 155 12.51 -19.45 -19.55
CA GLY A 155 13.70 -19.12 -18.76
C GLY A 155 13.52 -19.42 -17.28
N ALA A 156 14.47 -18.97 -16.45
CA ALA A 156 14.52 -19.22 -15.01
C ALA A 156 13.31 -18.74 -14.20
N SER A 157 12.52 -17.81 -14.74
CA SER A 157 11.34 -17.23 -14.10
C SER A 157 10.02 -17.79 -14.63
N GLY A 158 10.03 -18.86 -15.43
CA GLY A 158 8.82 -19.41 -16.05
C GLY A 158 8.22 -18.53 -17.16
N LEU A 159 8.83 -17.39 -17.49
CA LEU A 159 8.45 -16.52 -18.59
C LEU A 159 9.18 -16.88 -19.89
N THR A 160 8.65 -16.43 -21.03
CA THR A 160 9.28 -16.55 -22.36
C THR A 160 10.16 -15.34 -22.67
N PRO A 161 11.15 -15.47 -23.58
CA PRO A 161 11.91 -14.32 -24.05
C PRO A 161 11.03 -13.19 -24.59
N LEU A 162 9.90 -13.53 -25.23
CA LEU A 162 8.93 -12.56 -25.74
C LEU A 162 8.33 -11.72 -24.61
N ALA A 163 7.90 -12.36 -23.52
CA ALA A 163 7.39 -11.63 -22.35
C ALA A 163 8.46 -10.70 -21.75
N TYR A 164 9.72 -11.14 -21.68
CA TYR A 164 10.82 -10.29 -21.24
C TYR A 164 11.10 -9.12 -22.19
N ALA A 165 11.07 -9.33 -23.50
CA ALA A 165 11.26 -8.26 -24.47
C ALA A 165 10.14 -7.22 -24.39
N VAL A 166 8.90 -7.64 -24.11
CA VAL A 166 7.80 -6.69 -23.88
C VAL A 166 8.07 -5.82 -22.65
N VAL A 167 8.57 -6.39 -21.56
CA VAL A 167 8.83 -5.65 -20.32
C VAL A 167 10.12 -4.79 -20.38
N TYR A 168 11.19 -5.31 -20.97
CA TYR A 168 12.54 -4.74 -20.88
C TYR A 168 13.15 -4.28 -22.20
N GLY A 169 12.74 -4.89 -23.32
CA GLY A 169 13.29 -4.62 -24.65
C GLY A 169 12.56 -3.52 -25.40
N ASP A 170 13.03 -3.19 -26.60
CA ASP A 170 12.37 -2.29 -27.54
C ASP A 170 11.39 -3.04 -28.46
N VAL A 171 10.72 -2.30 -29.35
CA VAL A 171 9.79 -2.88 -30.35
C VAL A 171 10.53 -3.85 -31.29
N ASP A 172 11.80 -3.56 -31.61
CA ASP A 172 12.65 -4.41 -32.45
C ASP A 172 12.91 -5.78 -31.83
N ALA A 173 13.19 -5.84 -30.52
CA ALA A 173 13.37 -7.09 -29.80
C ALA A 173 12.11 -7.96 -29.82
N VAL A 174 10.93 -7.34 -29.61
CA VAL A 174 9.63 -8.02 -29.74
C VAL A 174 9.45 -8.58 -31.15
N LYS A 175 9.73 -7.77 -32.18
CA LYS A 175 9.63 -8.18 -33.59
C LYS A 175 10.55 -9.35 -33.93
N LEU A 176 11.81 -9.32 -33.50
CA LEU A 176 12.78 -10.38 -33.75
C LEU A 176 12.39 -11.71 -33.10
N LEU A 177 11.86 -11.67 -31.88
CA LEU A 177 11.41 -12.87 -31.19
C LEU A 177 10.16 -13.49 -31.85
N LEU A 178 9.22 -12.66 -32.29
CA LEU A 178 8.07 -13.13 -33.08
C LEU A 178 8.53 -13.76 -34.41
N GLN A 179 9.50 -13.15 -35.11
CA GLN A 179 10.09 -13.73 -36.33
C GLN A 179 10.83 -15.04 -36.09
N ALA A 180 11.43 -15.22 -34.90
CA ALA A 180 12.03 -16.49 -34.47
C ALA A 180 10.99 -17.56 -34.05
N GLY A 181 9.70 -17.24 -34.16
CA GLY A 181 8.59 -18.16 -33.89
C GLY A 181 8.20 -18.25 -32.43
N ALA A 182 8.48 -17.20 -31.62
CA ALA A 182 7.93 -17.12 -30.27
C ALA A 182 6.38 -17.14 -30.33
N ASP A 183 5.77 -17.92 -29.44
CA ASP A 183 4.31 -17.96 -29.31
C ASP A 183 3.81 -16.66 -28.66
N VAL A 184 3.08 -15.86 -29.44
CA VAL A 184 2.48 -14.60 -29.01
C VAL A 184 1.47 -14.78 -27.87
N ASN A 185 0.86 -15.96 -27.79
CA ASN A 185 -0.17 -16.31 -26.82
C ASN A 185 0.36 -17.19 -25.67
N ALA A 186 1.69 -17.35 -25.57
CA ALA A 186 2.31 -18.03 -24.44
C ALA A 186 1.85 -17.40 -23.11
N ARG A 187 1.52 -18.26 -22.15
CA ARG A 187 0.98 -17.87 -20.84
C ARG A 187 2.04 -18.08 -19.76
N SER A 188 2.20 -17.06 -18.91
CA SER A 188 3.02 -17.18 -17.70
C SER A 188 2.37 -18.06 -16.63
N GLU A 189 3.04 -18.24 -15.50
CA GLU A 189 2.48 -18.97 -14.35
C GLU A 189 1.21 -18.29 -13.80
N THR A 190 1.14 -16.95 -13.85
CA THR A 190 -0.09 -16.21 -13.52
C THR A 190 -1.08 -16.14 -14.69
N GLY A 191 -0.84 -16.89 -15.78
CA GLY A 191 -1.72 -16.93 -16.94
C GLY A 191 -1.70 -15.67 -17.80
N ALA A 192 -0.75 -14.76 -17.56
CA ALA A 192 -0.63 -13.51 -18.31
C ALA A 192 0.01 -13.75 -19.68
N THR A 193 -0.38 -12.95 -20.67
CA THR A 193 0.19 -13.00 -22.02
C THR A 193 1.07 -11.79 -22.30
N ALA A 194 1.85 -11.85 -23.38
CA ALA A 194 2.65 -10.72 -23.85
C ALA A 194 1.81 -9.44 -24.03
N LEU A 195 0.57 -9.55 -24.54
CA LEU A 195 -0.32 -8.41 -24.75
C LEU A 195 -0.74 -7.74 -23.42
N MET A 196 -0.93 -8.52 -22.35
CA MET A 196 -1.21 -7.96 -21.02
C MET A 196 0.00 -7.21 -20.45
N PHE A 197 1.21 -7.74 -20.65
CA PHE A 197 2.43 -7.05 -20.22
C PHE A 197 2.72 -5.79 -21.04
N ALA A 198 2.19 -5.66 -22.26
CA ALA A 198 2.38 -4.51 -23.15
C ALA A 198 1.36 -3.38 -22.91
N ALA A 199 0.49 -3.49 -21.90
CA ALA A 199 -0.65 -2.60 -21.70
C ALA A 199 -0.32 -1.12 -21.47
N ASP A 200 0.95 -0.78 -21.24
CA ASP A 200 1.49 0.58 -21.11
C ASP A 200 2.21 1.08 -22.37
N ASN A 201 2.24 0.29 -23.46
CA ASN A 201 3.00 0.59 -24.66
C ASN A 201 2.18 0.32 -25.94
N LEU A 202 1.82 1.39 -26.63
CA LEU A 202 0.98 1.35 -27.84
C LEU A 202 1.60 0.53 -28.97
N GLU A 203 2.87 0.76 -29.29
CA GLU A 203 3.53 0.14 -30.43
C GLU A 203 3.76 -1.37 -30.20
N LYS A 204 4.16 -1.76 -28.99
CA LYS A 204 4.25 -3.18 -28.62
C LYS A 204 2.87 -3.85 -28.64
N SER A 205 1.84 -3.20 -28.10
CA SER A 205 0.47 -3.72 -28.13
C SER A 205 -0.04 -3.93 -29.56
N ARG A 206 0.20 -2.95 -30.45
CA ARG A 206 -0.15 -3.03 -31.87
C ARG A 206 0.54 -4.20 -32.56
N LEU A 207 1.86 -4.30 -32.41
CA LEU A 207 2.65 -5.37 -33.01
C LEU A 207 2.19 -6.76 -32.55
N LEU A 208 1.85 -6.91 -31.27
CA LEU A 208 1.36 -8.18 -30.71
C LEU A 208 -0.03 -8.54 -31.28
N LEU A 209 -0.94 -7.58 -31.42
CA LEU A 209 -2.25 -7.79 -32.05
C LEU A 209 -2.11 -8.19 -33.53
N GLU A 210 -1.23 -7.52 -34.27
CA GLU A 210 -0.90 -7.86 -35.67
C GLU A 210 -0.31 -9.28 -35.78
N ALA A 211 0.44 -9.72 -34.77
CA ALA A 211 0.98 -11.08 -34.68
C ALA A 211 -0.03 -12.13 -34.18
N GLY A 212 -1.29 -11.76 -33.93
CA GLY A 212 -2.36 -12.69 -33.54
C GLY A 212 -2.50 -12.89 -32.03
N ALA A 213 -2.10 -11.92 -31.21
CA ALA A 213 -2.37 -11.94 -29.77
C ALA A 213 -3.88 -12.01 -29.48
N ASP A 214 -4.27 -12.93 -28.60
CA ASP A 214 -5.64 -13.11 -28.16
C ASP A 214 -6.07 -11.99 -27.21
N LEU A 215 -6.89 -11.07 -27.74
CA LEU A 215 -7.47 -9.96 -26.97
C LEU A 215 -8.46 -10.42 -25.88
N LYS A 216 -8.93 -11.67 -25.93
CA LYS A 216 -9.88 -12.26 -24.96
C LYS A 216 -9.18 -13.14 -23.92
N ALA A 217 -7.86 -13.28 -24.00
CA ALA A 217 -7.09 -14.01 -23.01
C ALA A 217 -7.39 -13.48 -21.60
N ARG A 218 -7.45 -14.38 -20.62
CA ARG A 218 -7.67 -14.04 -19.21
C ARG A 218 -6.53 -14.56 -18.37
N SER A 219 -5.96 -13.71 -17.51
CA SER A 219 -4.98 -14.15 -16.51
C SER A 219 -5.62 -15.06 -15.46
N ALA A 220 -4.82 -15.61 -14.55
CA ALA A 220 -5.29 -16.43 -13.44
C ALA A 220 -6.24 -15.67 -12.49
N ASP A 221 -6.17 -14.34 -12.49
CA ASP A 221 -7.07 -13.45 -11.75
C ASP A 221 -8.25 -12.98 -12.63
N GLY A 222 -8.43 -13.60 -13.80
CA GLY A 222 -9.54 -13.36 -14.73
C GLY A 222 -9.37 -12.14 -15.63
N ARG A 223 -8.30 -11.36 -15.47
CA ARG A 223 -8.13 -10.05 -16.14
C ARG A 223 -7.84 -10.20 -17.62
N THR A 224 -8.52 -9.40 -18.44
CA THR A 224 -8.26 -9.23 -19.88
C THR A 224 -7.23 -8.14 -20.13
N PRO A 225 -6.63 -8.07 -21.34
CA PRO A 225 -5.74 -6.98 -21.71
C PRO A 225 -6.35 -5.58 -21.48
N LEU A 226 -7.65 -5.41 -21.75
CA LEU A 226 -8.36 -4.15 -21.51
C LEU A 226 -8.41 -3.78 -20.03
N LEU A 227 -8.71 -4.75 -19.15
CA LEU A 227 -8.70 -4.53 -17.71
C LEU A 227 -7.30 -4.17 -17.21
N VAL A 228 -6.24 -4.79 -17.74
CA VAL A 228 -4.86 -4.43 -17.39
C VAL A 228 -4.54 -3.00 -17.84
N ALA A 229 -4.88 -2.62 -19.07
CA ALA A 229 -4.65 -1.27 -19.58
C ALA A 229 -5.40 -0.20 -18.77
N CYS A 230 -6.66 -0.43 -18.40
CA CYS A 230 -7.44 0.51 -17.58
C CYS A 230 -6.91 0.67 -16.15
N SER A 231 -6.06 -0.24 -15.66
CA SER A 231 -5.44 -0.15 -14.33
C SER A 231 -4.12 0.61 -14.30
N TRP A 232 -3.60 1.03 -15.45
CA TRP A 232 -2.46 1.93 -15.54
C TRP A 232 -2.90 3.37 -15.78
N SER A 233 -2.06 4.31 -15.38
CA SER A 233 -2.22 5.72 -15.75
C SER A 233 -1.68 5.93 -17.17
N GLN A 234 -2.21 6.91 -17.89
CA GLN A 234 -1.67 7.35 -19.20
C GLN A 234 -1.72 6.30 -20.33
N THR A 235 -2.74 5.43 -20.33
CA THR A 235 -2.89 4.33 -21.32
C THR A 235 -4.05 4.49 -22.28
N TYR A 236 -4.61 5.71 -22.42
CA TYR A 236 -5.75 6.02 -23.28
C TYR A 236 -5.63 5.42 -24.69
N ASP A 237 -4.47 5.58 -25.35
CA ASP A 237 -4.26 5.08 -26.71
C ASP A 237 -4.25 3.56 -26.81
N VAL A 238 -3.71 2.86 -25.80
CA VAL A 238 -3.75 1.40 -25.73
C VAL A 238 -5.18 0.92 -25.50
N ILE A 239 -5.93 1.58 -24.61
CA ILE A 239 -7.34 1.28 -24.36
C ILE A 239 -8.16 1.48 -25.64
N LYS A 240 -7.97 2.60 -26.34
CA LYS A 240 -8.61 2.87 -27.62
C LYS A 240 -8.26 1.79 -28.64
N LEU A 241 -6.99 1.42 -28.79
CA LEU A 241 -6.55 0.37 -29.69
C LEU A 241 -7.27 -0.97 -29.41
N LEU A 242 -7.33 -1.37 -28.14
CA LEU A 242 -7.99 -2.61 -27.73
C LEU A 242 -9.50 -2.59 -28.01
N LEU A 243 -10.17 -1.46 -27.74
CA LEU A 243 -11.60 -1.28 -28.03
C LEU A 243 -11.87 -1.26 -29.54
N ASP A 244 -10.98 -0.65 -30.33
CA ASP A 244 -11.07 -0.65 -31.81
C ASP A 244 -10.91 -2.08 -32.39
N HIS A 245 -10.25 -2.99 -31.66
CA HIS A 245 -10.14 -4.43 -31.98
C HIS A 245 -11.24 -5.29 -31.32
N GLY A 246 -12.26 -4.68 -30.71
CA GLY A 246 -13.43 -5.40 -30.17
C GLY A 246 -13.26 -5.94 -28.75
N ALA A 247 -12.35 -5.38 -27.94
CA ALA A 247 -12.32 -5.68 -26.51
C ALA A 247 -13.66 -5.27 -25.84
N ASN A 248 -14.14 -6.07 -24.89
CA ASN A 248 -15.42 -5.83 -24.22
C ASN A 248 -15.31 -4.72 -23.15
N PRO A 249 -15.94 -3.54 -23.34
CA PRO A 249 -15.86 -2.43 -22.38
C PRO A 249 -16.63 -2.68 -21.08
N SER A 250 -17.47 -3.72 -21.04
CA SER A 250 -18.26 -4.12 -19.87
C SER A 250 -17.75 -5.43 -19.25
N ASP A 251 -16.46 -5.77 -19.44
CA ASP A 251 -15.88 -6.95 -18.80
C ASP A 251 -15.89 -6.81 -17.26
N VAL A 252 -16.15 -7.91 -16.58
CA VAL A 252 -16.25 -7.95 -15.11
C VAL A 252 -15.43 -9.10 -14.56
N VAL A 253 -14.57 -8.79 -13.59
CA VAL A 253 -13.85 -9.80 -12.81
C VAL A 253 -14.04 -9.56 -11.32
N ASN A 254 -14.18 -10.64 -10.55
CA ASN A 254 -14.28 -10.54 -9.10
C ASN A 254 -12.90 -10.34 -8.48
N SER A 255 -12.77 -9.36 -7.59
CA SER A 255 -11.56 -9.15 -6.78
C SER A 255 -11.92 -9.01 -5.30
N TYR A 256 -10.91 -9.04 -4.43
CA TYR A 256 -11.07 -8.77 -3.01
C TYR A 256 -11.63 -7.36 -2.72
N ARG A 257 -11.42 -6.40 -3.64
CA ARG A 257 -11.96 -5.02 -3.57
C ARG A 257 -13.37 -4.90 -4.17
N GLY A 258 -14.03 -6.02 -4.45
CA GLY A 258 -15.28 -6.10 -5.20
C GLY A 258 -15.06 -6.29 -6.71
N PRO A 259 -16.13 -6.24 -7.51
CA PRO A 259 -16.03 -6.37 -8.97
C PRO A 259 -15.16 -5.27 -9.57
N LEU A 260 -14.27 -5.65 -10.48
CA LEU A 260 -13.46 -4.75 -11.30
C LEU A 260 -14.03 -4.72 -12.71
N THR A 261 -14.21 -3.51 -13.23
CA THR A 261 -14.65 -3.23 -14.60
C THR A 261 -13.75 -2.15 -15.22
N PRO A 262 -13.71 -2.02 -16.55
CA PRO A 262 -12.98 -0.93 -17.19
C PRO A 262 -13.39 0.45 -16.65
N LEU A 263 -14.69 0.70 -16.46
CA LEU A 263 -15.20 1.97 -15.89
C LEU A 263 -14.66 2.24 -14.49
N ARG A 264 -14.71 1.25 -13.60
CA ARG A 264 -14.20 1.41 -12.23
C ARG A 264 -12.71 1.74 -12.25
N LEU A 265 -11.93 1.01 -13.03
CA LEU A 265 -10.48 1.18 -13.08
C LEU A 265 -10.09 2.55 -13.65
N ALA A 266 -10.77 3.02 -14.71
CA ALA A 266 -10.59 4.37 -15.24
C ALA A 266 -10.96 5.46 -14.20
N ALA A 267 -12.05 5.25 -13.45
CA ALA A 267 -12.45 6.15 -12.37
C ALA A 267 -11.43 6.17 -11.21
N GLU A 268 -10.82 5.05 -10.84
CA GLU A 268 -9.76 4.97 -9.82
C GLU A 268 -8.52 5.79 -10.23
N LYS A 269 -8.22 5.90 -11.53
CA LYS A 269 -7.15 6.77 -12.05
C LYS A 269 -7.55 8.24 -12.16
N GLY A 270 -8.84 8.53 -12.20
CA GLY A 270 -9.36 9.88 -12.48
C GLY A 270 -9.14 10.29 -13.93
N ASP A 271 -9.20 9.31 -14.85
CA ASP A 271 -9.07 9.53 -16.28
C ASP A 271 -10.47 9.67 -16.90
N GLY A 272 -11.01 10.88 -16.82
CA GLY A 272 -12.31 11.22 -17.38
C GLY A 272 -12.42 11.00 -18.90
N ALA A 273 -11.31 11.13 -19.64
CA ALA A 273 -11.29 10.90 -21.09
C ALA A 273 -11.44 9.41 -21.40
N THR A 274 -10.69 8.55 -20.72
CA THR A 274 -10.84 7.09 -20.81
C THR A 274 -12.22 6.66 -20.34
N LEU A 275 -12.73 7.22 -19.23
CA LEU A 275 -14.08 6.92 -18.74
C LEU A 275 -15.14 7.24 -19.79
N LYS A 276 -15.06 8.42 -20.41
CA LYS A 276 -15.97 8.82 -21.49
C LYS A 276 -15.84 7.90 -22.70
N LEU A 277 -14.62 7.56 -23.12
CA LEU A 277 -14.37 6.62 -24.22
C LEU A 277 -15.06 5.27 -23.94
N LEU A 278 -14.92 4.73 -22.74
CA LEU A 278 -15.56 3.47 -22.37
C LEU A 278 -17.09 3.55 -22.46
N LEU A 279 -17.69 4.63 -21.96
CA LEU A 279 -19.14 4.87 -22.07
C LEU A 279 -19.58 4.99 -23.54
N ASP A 280 -18.84 5.74 -24.36
CA ASP A 280 -19.11 5.90 -25.80
C ASP A 280 -19.02 4.55 -26.56
N ARG A 281 -18.24 3.60 -26.05
CA ARG A 281 -18.11 2.24 -26.61
C ARG A 281 -19.08 1.23 -26.02
N GLY A 282 -20.01 1.66 -25.16
CA GLY A 282 -21.07 0.81 -24.61
C GLY A 282 -20.76 0.17 -23.26
N ALA A 283 -19.82 0.73 -22.48
CA ALA A 283 -19.68 0.35 -21.09
C ALA A 283 -20.96 0.66 -20.30
N ASP A 284 -21.48 -0.33 -19.58
CA ASP A 284 -22.72 -0.17 -18.81
C ASP A 284 -22.46 0.45 -17.43
N ALA A 285 -22.82 1.73 -17.26
CA ALA A 285 -22.71 2.46 -16.00
C ALA A 285 -23.77 2.06 -14.96
N ARG A 286 -24.80 1.29 -15.33
CA ARG A 286 -25.81 0.73 -14.42
C ARG A 286 -25.51 -0.72 -14.03
N ALA A 287 -24.68 -1.41 -14.82
CA ALA A 287 -24.21 -2.74 -14.48
C ALA A 287 -23.33 -2.77 -13.23
N PHE A 288 -23.01 -3.99 -12.80
CA PHE A 288 -22.03 -4.24 -11.75
C PHE A 288 -20.73 -3.47 -12.04
N GLY A 289 -20.34 -2.56 -11.14
CA GLY A 289 -19.14 -1.72 -11.29
C GLY A 289 -19.40 -0.23 -11.48
N GLY A 290 -20.61 0.17 -11.89
CA GLY A 290 -20.97 1.60 -12.02
C GLY A 290 -20.96 2.36 -10.68
N ILE A 291 -21.59 1.80 -9.65
CA ILE A 291 -21.54 2.36 -8.28
C ILE A 291 -20.10 2.39 -7.73
N PRO A 292 -19.32 1.29 -7.78
CA PRO A 292 -17.90 1.33 -7.45
C PRO A 292 -17.09 2.39 -8.23
N ALA A 293 -17.39 2.62 -9.51
CA ALA A 293 -16.75 3.67 -10.30
C ALA A 293 -17.11 5.07 -9.77
N LEU A 294 -18.37 5.31 -9.42
CA LEU A 294 -18.80 6.57 -8.81
C LEU A 294 -18.14 6.78 -7.44
N MET A 295 -18.06 5.73 -6.61
CA MET A 295 -17.35 5.75 -5.33
C MET A 295 -15.87 6.10 -5.53
N ALA A 296 -15.20 5.51 -6.53
CA ALA A 296 -13.80 5.81 -6.83
C ALA A 296 -13.60 7.24 -7.34
N ALA A 297 -14.42 7.69 -8.30
CA ALA A 297 -14.33 9.04 -8.86
C ALA A 297 -14.55 10.11 -7.78
N THR A 298 -15.56 9.93 -6.93
CA THR A 298 -15.81 10.83 -5.81
C THR A 298 -14.65 10.82 -4.83
N SER A 299 -14.19 9.65 -4.38
CA SER A 299 -13.15 9.52 -3.34
C SER A 299 -11.83 10.20 -3.71
N ILE A 300 -11.50 10.31 -5.00
CA ILE A 300 -10.30 11.00 -5.50
C ILE A 300 -10.53 12.48 -5.87
N GLY A 301 -11.76 12.97 -5.76
CA GLY A 301 -12.17 14.33 -6.13
C GLY A 301 -12.32 14.56 -7.64
N ASP A 302 -12.51 13.51 -8.45
CA ASP A 302 -12.76 13.65 -9.89
C ASP A 302 -14.24 13.93 -10.16
N VAL A 303 -14.59 15.21 -10.05
CA VAL A 303 -15.94 15.73 -10.29
C VAL A 303 -16.43 15.45 -11.72
N HIS A 304 -15.53 15.42 -12.71
CA HIS A 304 -15.91 15.17 -14.10
C HIS A 304 -16.40 13.73 -14.28
N SER A 305 -15.60 12.75 -13.84
CA SER A 305 -16.01 11.34 -13.88
C SER A 305 -17.22 11.07 -12.99
N ALA A 306 -17.30 11.70 -11.83
CA ALA A 306 -18.45 11.56 -10.94
C ALA A 306 -19.75 12.06 -11.61
N LYS A 307 -19.72 13.20 -12.33
CA LYS A 307 -20.87 13.71 -13.09
C LYS A 307 -21.28 12.80 -14.24
N LEU A 308 -20.34 12.12 -14.89
CA LEU A 308 -20.65 11.15 -15.95
C LEU A 308 -21.36 9.90 -15.39
N LEU A 309 -21.05 9.50 -14.15
CA LEU A 309 -21.56 8.27 -13.54
C LEU A 309 -22.82 8.49 -12.70
N GLN A 310 -22.96 9.66 -12.06
CA GLN A 310 -24.05 9.98 -11.14
C GLN A 310 -25.46 9.74 -11.72
N PRO A 311 -25.78 10.08 -12.99
CA PRO A 311 -27.11 9.81 -13.56
C PRO A 311 -27.50 8.32 -13.65
N SER A 312 -26.53 7.42 -13.51
CA SER A 312 -26.74 5.97 -13.56
C SER A 312 -26.87 5.33 -12.17
N ALA A 313 -26.65 6.09 -11.09
CA ALA A 313 -26.66 5.58 -9.72
C ALA A 313 -28.06 5.64 -9.10
N ASP A 314 -28.47 4.56 -8.44
CA ASP A 314 -29.67 4.53 -7.61
C ASP A 314 -29.42 5.22 -6.24
N PRO A 315 -30.47 5.49 -5.43
CA PRO A 315 -30.30 6.16 -4.13
C PRO A 315 -29.34 5.44 -3.18
N GLN A 316 -29.29 4.11 -3.23
CA GLN A 316 -28.40 3.32 -2.38
C GLN A 316 -26.94 3.45 -2.83
N GLY A 317 -26.71 3.52 -4.14
CA GLY A 317 -25.42 3.79 -4.76
C GLY A 317 -24.90 5.18 -4.45
N ILE A 318 -25.77 6.20 -4.48
CA ILE A 318 -25.44 7.55 -4.03
C ILE A 318 -25.06 7.56 -2.55
N LYS A 319 -25.83 6.88 -1.69
CA LYS A 319 -25.49 6.71 -0.27
C LYS A 319 -24.11 6.08 -0.09
N PHE A 320 -23.81 4.98 -0.80
CA PHE A 320 -22.51 4.33 -0.72
C PHE A 320 -21.37 5.22 -1.21
N ALA A 321 -21.55 5.95 -2.33
CA ALA A 321 -20.57 6.91 -2.83
C ALA A 321 -20.26 8.00 -1.79
N ALA A 322 -21.28 8.60 -1.19
CA ALA A 322 -21.09 9.60 -0.13
C ALA A 322 -20.35 9.04 1.10
N THR A 323 -20.66 7.81 1.53
CA THR A 323 -19.93 7.17 2.64
C THR A 323 -18.47 6.88 2.29
N PHE A 324 -18.22 6.29 1.13
CA PHE A 324 -16.86 5.89 0.73
C PHE A 324 -15.95 7.08 0.45
N PHE A 325 -16.53 8.17 -0.05
CA PHE A 325 -15.84 9.44 -0.23
C PHE A 325 -15.17 9.97 1.05
N LEU A 326 -15.81 9.76 2.22
CA LEU A 326 -15.35 10.29 3.51
C LEU A 326 -14.61 9.27 4.37
N LEU A 327 -14.71 7.97 4.06
CA LEU A 327 -14.14 6.91 4.89
C LEU A 327 -12.61 6.81 4.68
N PRO A 328 -11.78 7.03 5.71
CA PRO A 328 -10.38 6.65 5.66
C PRO A 328 -10.26 5.11 5.60
N PRO A 329 -9.32 4.56 4.83
CA PRO A 329 -8.20 5.26 4.20
C PRO A 329 -8.52 5.74 2.78
N PHE A 330 -9.74 5.53 2.28
CA PHE A 330 -10.16 5.75 0.89
C PHE A 330 -10.43 7.23 0.53
N ALA A 331 -10.69 8.07 1.53
CA ALA A 331 -10.86 9.50 1.35
C ALA A 331 -9.56 10.18 0.90
N SER A 332 -9.53 10.73 -0.31
CA SER A 332 -8.39 11.55 -0.75
C SER A 332 -8.40 12.92 -0.06
N PRO A 333 -7.25 13.41 0.42
CA PRO A 333 -7.16 14.75 0.99
C PRO A 333 -7.55 15.89 0.02
N ARG A 334 -7.53 15.65 -1.31
CA ARG A 334 -8.07 16.63 -2.28
C ARG A 334 -9.59 16.63 -2.31
N GLY A 335 -10.21 15.44 -2.26
CA GLY A 335 -11.66 15.30 -2.24
C GLY A 335 -12.25 16.04 -1.05
N THR A 336 -11.61 16.00 0.13
CA THR A 336 -12.12 16.69 1.32
C THR A 336 -11.98 18.21 1.28
N ASN A 337 -10.98 18.75 0.59
CA ASN A 337 -10.80 20.21 0.47
C ASN A 337 -11.72 20.85 -0.57
N ASP A 338 -12.05 20.13 -1.64
CA ASP A 338 -13.00 20.60 -2.65
C ASP A 338 -14.44 20.29 -2.19
N PRO A 339 -15.33 21.28 -2.01
CA PRO A 339 -16.72 21.01 -1.68
C PRO A 339 -17.50 20.37 -2.83
N ALA A 340 -17.04 20.45 -4.08
CA ALA A 340 -17.82 20.05 -5.25
C ALA A 340 -18.22 18.56 -5.29
N PRO A 341 -17.36 17.57 -4.96
CA PRO A 341 -17.78 16.18 -4.88
C PRO A 341 -18.87 15.94 -3.82
N MET A 342 -18.78 16.59 -2.66
CA MET A 342 -19.81 16.46 -1.62
C MET A 342 -21.10 17.16 -2.01
N GLN A 343 -21.02 18.35 -2.64
CA GLN A 343 -22.19 19.04 -3.20
C GLN A 343 -22.90 18.17 -4.22
N LEU A 344 -22.16 17.54 -5.13
CA LEU A 344 -22.73 16.59 -6.10
C LEU A 344 -23.49 15.45 -5.41
N MET A 345 -22.96 14.91 -4.31
CA MET A 345 -23.64 13.85 -3.56
C MET A 345 -24.90 14.37 -2.84
N ILE A 346 -24.85 15.57 -2.25
CA ILE A 346 -26.01 16.22 -1.63
C ILE A 346 -27.11 16.48 -2.67
N GLU A 347 -26.75 17.05 -3.82
CA GLU A 347 -27.66 17.30 -4.95
C GLU A 347 -28.27 16.01 -5.50
N ALA A 348 -27.50 14.91 -5.47
CA ALA A 348 -27.97 13.58 -5.85
C ALA A 348 -28.83 12.89 -4.76
N GLY A 349 -29.09 13.55 -3.62
CA GLY A 349 -29.96 13.04 -2.56
C GLY A 349 -29.27 12.15 -1.54
N ALA A 350 -27.95 12.28 -1.35
CA ALA A 350 -27.23 11.55 -0.31
C ALA A 350 -27.78 11.88 1.10
N ASP A 351 -28.07 10.84 1.87
CA ASP A 351 -28.52 10.96 3.26
C ASP A 351 -27.35 11.36 4.17
N MET A 352 -27.34 12.62 4.63
CA MET A 352 -26.32 13.16 5.53
C MET A 352 -26.37 12.60 6.96
N LYS A 353 -27.43 11.85 7.30
CA LYS A 353 -27.56 11.12 8.58
C LYS A 353 -27.07 9.68 8.49
N ALA A 354 -26.64 9.24 7.31
CA ALA A 354 -26.08 7.92 7.13
C ALA A 354 -24.85 7.71 8.03
N HIS A 355 -24.71 6.47 8.50
CA HIS A 355 -23.57 6.02 9.29
C HIS A 355 -23.02 4.70 8.75
N ASP A 356 -21.76 4.43 9.06
CA ASP A 356 -21.14 3.15 8.75
C ASP A 356 -21.49 2.05 9.78
N LEU A 357 -20.89 0.87 9.62
CA LEU A 357 -21.09 -0.29 10.50
C LEU A 357 -20.61 -0.06 11.94
N ALA A 358 -19.74 0.92 12.18
CA ALA A 358 -19.27 1.31 13.51
C ALA A 358 -20.11 2.44 14.13
N GLY A 359 -21.18 2.87 13.46
CA GLY A 359 -22.05 3.96 13.91
C GLY A 359 -21.42 5.35 13.73
N ARG A 360 -20.38 5.48 12.89
CA ARG A 360 -19.78 6.79 12.58
C ARG A 360 -20.58 7.46 11.47
N THR A 361 -21.06 8.68 11.72
CA THR A 361 -21.79 9.45 10.70
C THR A 361 -20.86 9.98 9.62
N LEU A 362 -21.42 10.37 8.46
CA LEU A 362 -20.65 11.05 7.42
C LEU A 362 -19.87 12.25 7.96
N LEU A 363 -20.50 13.07 8.81
CA LEU A 363 -19.84 14.24 9.41
C LEU A 363 -18.69 13.86 10.33
N MET A 364 -18.83 12.80 11.15
CA MET A 364 -17.70 12.28 11.96
C MET A 364 -16.52 11.88 11.09
N LEU A 365 -16.76 11.20 9.97
CA LEU A 365 -15.71 10.77 9.06
C LEU A 365 -15.03 11.98 8.38
N ALA A 366 -15.82 12.94 7.89
CA ALA A 366 -15.32 14.12 7.20
C ALA A 366 -14.34 14.95 8.06
N VAL A 367 -14.66 15.17 9.33
CA VAL A 367 -13.88 16.04 10.22
C VAL A 367 -12.58 15.39 10.70
N THR A 368 -12.30 14.15 10.33
CA THR A 368 -11.00 13.51 10.56
C THR A 368 -9.93 13.89 9.53
N SER A 369 -10.32 14.51 8.42
CA SER A 369 -9.39 14.96 7.40
C SER A 369 -8.76 16.30 7.77
N GLU A 370 -7.44 16.39 7.68
CA GLU A 370 -6.65 17.63 7.87
C GLU A 370 -6.95 18.69 6.80
N LYS A 371 -7.61 18.30 5.71
CA LYS A 371 -7.86 19.14 4.54
C LYS A 371 -9.34 19.42 4.31
N ILE A 372 -10.25 18.97 5.18
CA ILE A 372 -11.68 19.25 5.04
C ILE A 372 -11.94 20.77 5.07
N SER A 373 -12.74 21.28 4.14
CA SER A 373 -13.08 22.71 4.11
C SER A 373 -14.27 23.05 5.01
N GLU A 374 -14.29 24.27 5.56
CA GLU A 374 -15.48 24.80 6.26
C GLU A 374 -16.72 24.80 5.37
N ALA A 375 -16.55 25.02 4.06
CA ALA A 375 -17.66 25.03 3.11
C ALA A 375 -18.29 23.65 2.99
N THR A 376 -17.47 22.59 2.92
CA THR A 376 -17.95 21.20 2.91
C THR A 376 -18.73 20.89 4.19
N VAL A 377 -18.18 21.24 5.37
CA VAL A 377 -18.87 21.01 6.65
C VAL A 377 -20.17 21.80 6.76
N LYS A 378 -20.20 23.07 6.35
CA LYS A 378 -21.42 23.89 6.31
C LYS A 378 -22.47 23.28 5.39
N ALA A 379 -22.07 22.81 4.20
CA ALA A 379 -22.99 22.17 3.26
C ALA A 379 -23.60 20.88 3.84
N MET A 380 -22.79 20.05 4.51
CA MET A 380 -23.27 18.84 5.18
C MET A 380 -24.28 19.15 6.29
N ILE A 381 -23.99 20.14 7.14
CA ILE A 381 -24.91 20.58 8.22
C ILE A 381 -26.22 21.13 7.64
N GLN A 382 -26.14 21.97 6.60
CA GLN A 382 -27.33 22.51 5.90
C GLN A 382 -28.16 21.41 5.25
N ALA A 383 -27.51 20.34 4.75
CA ALA A 383 -28.16 19.16 4.21
C ALA A 383 -28.62 18.14 5.28
N GLY A 384 -28.55 18.50 6.58
CA GLY A 384 -29.15 17.73 7.66
C GLY A 384 -28.23 16.76 8.40
N ALA A 385 -26.90 16.91 8.26
CA ALA A 385 -25.95 16.15 9.09
C ALA A 385 -26.15 16.44 10.58
N ASP A 386 -26.18 15.39 11.39
CA ASP A 386 -26.35 15.51 12.85
C ASP A 386 -25.03 15.85 13.55
N VAL A 387 -24.90 17.08 14.02
CA VAL A 387 -23.75 17.60 14.79
C VAL A 387 -23.67 17.04 16.21
N SER A 388 -24.77 16.48 16.73
CA SER A 388 -24.88 15.93 18.08
C SER A 388 -24.74 14.41 18.13
N ALA A 389 -24.52 13.77 16.96
CA ALA A 389 -24.41 12.33 16.85
C ALA A 389 -23.29 11.76 17.74
N THR A 390 -23.52 10.54 18.24
CA THR A 390 -22.57 9.78 19.05
C THR A 390 -22.42 8.36 18.52
N THR A 391 -21.19 7.83 18.51
CA THR A 391 -20.95 6.42 18.24
C THR A 391 -21.40 5.54 19.43
N PRO A 392 -21.52 4.21 19.28
CA PRO A 392 -21.76 3.30 20.40
C PRO A 392 -20.70 3.39 21.51
N ALA A 393 -19.49 3.84 21.18
CA ALA A 393 -18.41 4.08 22.15
C ALA A 393 -18.50 5.47 22.82
N GLY A 394 -19.55 6.25 22.56
CA GLY A 394 -19.77 7.57 23.17
C GLY A 394 -18.94 8.71 22.56
N MET A 395 -18.28 8.49 21.41
CA MET A 395 -17.55 9.55 20.72
C MET A 395 -18.51 10.44 19.93
N THR A 396 -18.40 11.75 20.13
CA THR A 396 -19.16 12.79 19.43
C THR A 396 -18.47 13.25 18.16
N VAL A 397 -19.20 13.96 17.28
CA VAL A 397 -18.61 14.67 16.13
C VAL A 397 -17.46 15.59 16.57
N LEU A 398 -17.60 16.27 17.71
CA LEU A 398 -16.58 17.17 18.21
C LEU A 398 -15.31 16.43 18.65
N ASP A 399 -15.45 15.23 19.24
CA ASP A 399 -14.28 14.42 19.63
C ASP A 399 -13.45 13.99 18.42
N PHE A 400 -14.09 13.66 17.29
CA PHE A 400 -13.38 13.36 16.04
C PHE A 400 -12.64 14.58 15.49
N ALA A 401 -13.27 15.76 15.51
CA ALA A 401 -12.64 16.99 15.03
C ALA A 401 -11.45 17.42 15.93
N LEU A 402 -11.58 17.25 17.25
CA LEU A 402 -10.54 17.61 18.23
C LEU A 402 -9.27 16.76 18.10
N GLN A 403 -9.33 15.59 17.45
CA GLN A 403 -8.12 14.80 17.13
C GLN A 403 -7.14 15.57 16.22
N GLN A 404 -7.62 16.57 15.49
CA GLN A 404 -6.83 17.44 14.62
C GLN A 404 -6.32 18.72 15.34
N GLY A 405 -6.59 18.85 16.64
CA GLY A 405 -6.38 20.07 17.42
C GLY A 405 -7.56 21.06 17.30
N ARG A 406 -7.45 22.22 17.96
CA ARG A 406 -8.46 23.29 17.85
C ARG A 406 -8.30 24.03 16.52
N THR A 407 -9.09 23.62 15.54
CA THR A 407 -9.11 24.18 14.17
C THR A 407 -10.38 25.00 13.94
N PRO A 408 -10.47 25.79 12.85
CA PRO A 408 -11.72 26.48 12.48
C PRO A 408 -12.92 25.54 12.32
N ILE A 409 -12.69 24.25 12.01
CA ILE A 409 -13.74 23.23 11.96
C ILE A 409 -14.30 22.93 13.35
N VAL A 410 -13.45 22.87 14.39
CA VAL A 410 -13.88 22.74 15.79
C VAL A 410 -14.75 23.94 16.18
N ASP A 411 -14.30 25.16 15.90
CA ASP A 411 -15.07 26.38 16.22
C ASP A 411 -16.42 26.41 15.47
N LEU A 412 -16.45 25.96 14.22
CA LEU A 412 -17.66 25.84 13.42
C LEU A 412 -18.65 24.85 14.02
N LEU A 413 -18.17 23.69 14.46
CA LEU A 413 -19.00 22.65 15.08
C LEU A 413 -19.54 23.09 16.44
N GLU A 414 -18.72 23.73 17.28
CA GLU A 414 -19.15 24.29 18.57
C GLU A 414 -20.25 25.35 18.36
N LYS A 415 -20.08 26.25 17.37
CA LYS A 415 -21.13 27.22 16.98
C LYS A 415 -22.40 26.56 16.46
N ALA A 416 -22.27 25.41 15.80
CA ALA A 416 -23.41 24.61 15.35
C ALA A 416 -24.06 23.80 16.48
N GLY A 417 -23.52 23.83 17.70
CA GLY A 417 -24.09 23.17 18.88
C GLY A 417 -23.49 21.80 19.21
N ALA A 418 -22.40 21.39 18.53
CA ALA A 418 -21.66 20.19 18.90
C ALA A 418 -21.03 20.35 20.29
N LYS A 419 -21.05 19.29 21.09
CA LYS A 419 -20.49 19.25 22.45
C LYS A 419 -19.47 18.13 22.56
N PRO A 420 -18.43 18.27 23.40
CA PRO A 420 -17.46 17.20 23.62
C PRO A 420 -18.14 16.02 24.30
N GLY A 421 -17.68 14.82 23.98
CA GLY A 421 -18.15 13.59 24.60
C GLY A 421 -17.40 13.26 25.89
N HIS A 422 -17.60 12.04 26.39
CA HIS A 422 -16.88 11.49 27.54
C HIS A 422 -15.72 10.58 27.08
N ALA A 423 -14.98 11.01 26.05
CA ALA A 423 -13.83 10.23 25.58
C ALA A 423 -12.84 10.00 26.73
N ALA A 424 -12.38 8.76 26.89
CA ALA A 424 -11.45 8.41 27.97
C ALA A 424 -10.20 9.30 27.90
N ALA A 425 -9.84 9.91 29.03
CA ALA A 425 -8.59 10.66 29.13
C ALA A 425 -7.41 9.72 28.84
N ARG A 426 -6.46 10.19 28.02
CA ARG A 426 -5.25 9.42 27.75
C ARG A 426 -4.38 9.37 29.01
N PRO A 427 -3.72 8.24 29.29
CA PRO A 427 -2.75 8.16 30.38
C PRO A 427 -1.66 9.23 30.22
N GLU A 428 -1.26 9.85 31.33
CA GLU A 428 -0.16 10.80 31.33
C GLU A 428 1.17 10.09 31.01
N ALA A 429 1.94 10.66 30.07
CA ALA A 429 3.22 10.12 29.67
C ALA A 429 4.25 10.28 30.79
N LYS A 430 4.94 9.20 31.15
CA LYS A 430 6.05 9.21 32.11
C LYS A 430 7.38 9.18 31.36
N PHE A 431 7.95 10.36 31.13
CA PHE A 431 9.21 10.50 30.42
C PHE A 431 10.40 10.02 31.27
N ALA A 432 11.40 9.45 30.59
CA ALA A 432 12.67 9.03 31.15
C ALA A 432 13.81 9.60 30.28
N PRO A 433 14.20 10.87 30.51
CA PRO A 433 15.16 11.57 29.66
C PRO A 433 16.45 10.80 29.40
N ALA A 434 16.94 10.83 28.16
CA ALA A 434 18.18 10.16 27.78
C ALA A 434 19.42 10.99 28.14
N ALA A 435 20.44 10.35 28.73
CA ALA A 435 21.70 11.01 29.08
C ALA A 435 22.45 11.58 27.85
N SER A 436 22.26 10.98 26.67
CA SER A 436 22.84 11.44 25.40
C SER A 436 21.99 10.97 24.22
N ALA A 437 22.26 11.49 23.02
CA ALA A 437 21.61 11.01 21.79
C ALA A 437 21.92 9.52 21.54
N ARG A 438 23.18 9.09 21.73
CA ARG A 438 23.57 7.69 21.62
C ARG A 438 22.82 6.79 22.59
N ALA A 439 22.68 7.19 23.86
CA ALA A 439 21.93 6.43 24.84
C ALA A 439 20.45 6.30 24.47
N ALA A 440 19.84 7.34 23.88
CA ALA A 440 18.47 7.27 23.38
C ALA A 440 18.34 6.26 22.23
N VAL A 441 19.29 6.25 21.29
CA VAL A 441 19.33 5.29 20.17
C VAL A 441 19.46 3.86 20.69
N GLU A 442 20.41 3.61 21.59
CA GLU A 442 20.67 2.28 22.17
C GLU A 442 19.46 1.71 22.93
N ARG A 443 18.59 2.56 23.50
CA ARG A 443 17.31 2.12 24.11
C ARG A 443 16.23 1.78 23.09
N SER A 444 16.13 2.56 22.02
CA SER A 444 15.04 2.44 21.03
C SER A 444 15.27 1.32 20.00
N LEU A 445 16.50 1.09 19.58
CA LEU A 445 16.82 0.24 18.42
C LEU A 445 16.44 -1.25 18.62
N PRO A 446 16.70 -1.89 19.78
CA PRO A 446 16.28 -3.28 20.00
C PRO A 446 14.75 -3.45 19.97
N LEU A 447 14.00 -2.48 20.51
CA LEU A 447 12.54 -2.49 20.48
C LEU A 447 12.01 -2.42 19.03
N LEU A 448 12.59 -1.54 18.21
CA LEU A 448 12.24 -1.39 16.80
C LEU A 448 12.50 -2.69 16.03
N GLN A 449 13.70 -3.26 16.13
CA GLN A 449 14.06 -4.50 15.42
C GLN A 449 13.16 -5.67 15.81
N LYS A 450 12.88 -5.84 17.12
CA LYS A 450 12.00 -6.91 17.61
C LYS A 450 10.57 -6.76 17.08
N SER A 451 10.03 -5.53 17.11
CA SER A 451 8.65 -5.27 16.72
C SER A 451 8.44 -5.40 15.21
N ASP A 452 9.41 -4.96 14.40
CA ASP A 452 9.41 -5.10 12.95
C ASP A 452 9.43 -6.58 12.53
N ALA A 453 10.31 -7.37 13.15
CA ALA A 453 10.37 -8.82 12.89
C ALA A 453 9.04 -9.52 13.24
N MET A 454 8.44 -9.19 14.39
CA MET A 454 7.17 -9.79 14.79
C MET A 454 6.01 -9.30 13.91
N PHE A 455 6.03 -8.04 13.46
CA PHE A 455 5.06 -7.51 12.50
C PHE A 455 5.10 -8.29 11.19
N LEU A 456 6.29 -8.44 10.57
CA LEU A 456 6.44 -9.15 9.31
C LEU A 456 5.99 -10.62 9.44
N GLN A 457 6.31 -11.27 10.56
CA GLN A 457 5.88 -12.62 10.85
C GLN A 457 4.35 -12.75 10.99
N LYS A 458 3.70 -11.82 11.71
CA LYS A 458 2.26 -11.89 12.03
C LYS A 458 1.33 -11.31 10.98
N SER A 459 1.82 -10.41 10.15
CA SER A 459 1.01 -9.80 9.08
C SER A 459 1.18 -10.52 7.75
N GLY A 460 2.32 -11.19 7.55
CA GLY A 460 2.68 -11.81 6.27
C GLY A 460 2.75 -10.80 5.12
N CYS A 461 2.91 -9.51 5.41
CA CYS A 461 2.88 -8.42 4.44
C CYS A 461 3.75 -7.27 4.94
N VAL A 462 4.46 -6.60 4.04
CA VAL A 462 4.98 -5.27 4.34
C VAL A 462 3.84 -4.28 4.14
N SER A 463 3.11 -3.92 5.20
CA SER A 463 1.94 -3.03 5.06
C SER A 463 2.31 -1.56 5.23
N CYS A 464 1.40 -0.69 4.77
CA CYS A 464 1.38 0.76 5.05
C CYS A 464 1.41 1.16 6.55
N HIS A 465 1.37 0.22 7.50
CA HIS A 465 1.54 0.47 8.94
C HIS A 465 2.99 0.30 9.42
N ASN A 466 3.88 -0.28 8.60
CA ASN A 466 5.27 -0.57 8.96
C ASN A 466 6.28 0.22 8.11
N ASN A 467 5.95 0.52 6.85
CA ASN A 467 6.71 1.40 5.93
C ASN A 467 8.22 1.10 5.78
N SER A 468 8.67 -0.09 6.19
CA SER A 468 10.09 -0.46 6.22
C SER A 468 11.02 0.57 6.89
N LEU A 469 10.48 1.44 7.76
CA LEU A 469 11.25 2.49 8.42
C LEU A 469 12.36 1.89 9.30
N THR A 470 12.10 0.74 9.91
CA THR A 470 13.10 0.02 10.72
C THR A 470 14.30 -0.41 9.90
N ALA A 471 14.13 -0.84 8.64
CA ALA A 471 15.24 -1.16 7.75
C ALA A 471 16.11 0.08 7.45
N MET A 472 15.47 1.25 7.28
CA MET A 472 16.19 2.52 7.09
C MET A 472 16.95 2.91 8.37
N THR A 473 16.30 2.83 9.54
CA THR A 473 16.91 3.14 10.84
C THR A 473 18.12 2.24 11.13
N VAL A 474 18.00 0.94 10.85
CA VAL A 474 19.11 -0.03 11.00
C VAL A 474 20.27 0.32 10.05
N SER A 475 19.98 0.65 8.80
CA SER A 475 20.99 1.11 7.83
C SER A 475 21.74 2.35 8.34
N GLU A 476 21.02 3.35 8.84
CA GLU A 476 21.62 4.56 9.39
C GLU A 476 22.43 4.29 10.66
N ALA A 477 21.95 3.43 11.56
CA ALA A 477 22.68 3.02 12.77
C ALA A 477 24.00 2.31 12.41
N ARG A 478 23.95 1.38 11.45
CA ARG A 478 25.12 0.65 10.95
C ARG A 478 26.18 1.61 10.40
N LYS A 479 25.77 2.58 9.56
CA LYS A 479 26.67 3.62 9.01
C LYS A 479 27.29 4.52 10.10
N ALA A 480 26.61 4.69 11.25
CA ALA A 480 27.12 5.46 12.39
C ALA A 480 27.97 4.63 13.37
N GLY A 481 28.25 3.35 13.07
CA GLY A 481 29.01 2.47 13.98
C GLY A 481 28.26 2.11 15.26
N ILE A 482 26.92 2.14 15.23
CA ILE A 482 26.06 1.71 16.33
C ILE A 482 25.70 0.24 16.09
N ALA A 483 25.78 -0.58 17.14
CA ALA A 483 25.52 -2.01 17.05
C ALA A 483 24.05 -2.28 16.66
N VAL A 484 23.85 -3.21 15.73
CA VAL A 484 22.54 -3.66 15.26
C VAL A 484 22.46 -5.18 15.34
N ASP A 485 21.26 -5.74 15.52
CA ASP A 485 21.07 -7.19 15.36
C ASP A 485 21.03 -7.55 13.87
N GLU A 486 22.17 -7.97 13.34
CA GLU A 486 22.31 -8.30 11.91
C GLU A 486 21.50 -9.53 11.49
N LYS A 487 21.19 -10.45 12.42
CA LYS A 487 20.35 -11.61 12.12
C LYS A 487 18.92 -11.18 11.86
N ILE A 488 18.38 -10.30 12.71
CA ILE A 488 17.04 -9.73 12.50
C ILE A 488 17.01 -8.89 11.21
N ALA A 489 18.02 -8.06 10.97
CA ALA A 489 18.10 -7.23 9.77
C ALA A 489 18.11 -8.07 8.48
N GLN A 490 18.97 -9.08 8.42
CA GLN A 490 19.08 -9.98 7.27
C GLN A 490 17.79 -10.79 7.04
N ASN A 491 17.15 -11.26 8.11
CA ASN A 491 15.87 -11.97 8.01
C ASN A 491 14.76 -11.06 7.47
N SER A 492 14.65 -9.84 7.99
CA SER A 492 13.63 -8.87 7.57
C SER A 492 13.80 -8.49 6.11
N LYS A 493 15.04 -8.20 5.67
CA LYS A 493 15.37 -7.98 4.26
C LYS A 493 14.96 -9.15 3.37
N SER A 494 15.24 -10.38 3.80
CA SER A 494 14.92 -11.58 3.02
C SER A 494 13.41 -11.81 2.91
N LEU A 495 12.65 -11.53 3.96
CA LEU A 495 11.19 -11.60 3.95
C LEU A 495 10.56 -10.55 3.03
N ILE A 496 11.06 -9.30 3.08
CA ILE A 496 10.60 -8.23 2.18
C ILE A 496 10.89 -8.61 0.73
N ALA A 497 12.11 -9.06 0.41
CA ALA A 497 12.48 -9.48 -0.94
C ALA A 497 11.62 -10.65 -1.46
N ALA A 498 11.33 -11.64 -0.60
CA ALA A 498 10.44 -12.74 -0.94
C ALA A 498 9.01 -12.27 -1.24
N ASP A 499 8.50 -11.27 -0.49
CA ASP A 499 7.18 -10.69 -0.74
C ASP A 499 7.14 -9.94 -2.08
N VAL A 500 8.20 -9.20 -2.43
CA VAL A 500 8.33 -8.55 -3.75
C VAL A 500 8.30 -9.60 -4.88
N GLU A 501 9.02 -10.71 -4.73
CA GLU A 501 9.05 -11.79 -5.74
C GLU A 501 7.67 -12.42 -5.97
N VAL A 502 6.94 -12.73 -4.89
CA VAL A 502 5.59 -13.33 -4.98
C VAL A 502 4.61 -12.46 -5.77
N TRP A 503 4.81 -11.14 -5.76
CA TRP A 503 3.96 -10.17 -6.44
C TRP A 503 4.48 -9.71 -7.80
N ARG A 504 5.65 -10.18 -8.24
CA ARG A 504 6.32 -9.71 -9.46
C ARG A 504 5.43 -9.72 -10.70
N GLU A 505 4.92 -10.88 -11.11
CA GLU A 505 4.10 -10.99 -12.33
C GLU A 505 2.77 -10.24 -12.24
N ARG A 506 2.18 -10.18 -11.04
CA ARG A 506 0.93 -9.45 -10.81
C ARG A 506 1.12 -7.95 -10.92
N SER A 507 2.25 -7.45 -10.42
CA SER A 507 2.62 -6.04 -10.52
C SER A 507 2.81 -5.62 -11.98
N LEU A 508 3.36 -6.50 -12.83
CA LEU A 508 3.44 -6.26 -14.28
C LEU A 508 2.07 -6.18 -14.97
N GLN A 509 1.01 -6.68 -14.33
CA GLN A 509 -0.39 -6.63 -14.79
C GLN A 509 -1.21 -5.54 -14.08
N ALA A 510 -0.55 -4.52 -13.52
CA ALA A 510 -1.20 -3.42 -12.80
C ALA A 510 -1.95 -3.85 -11.52
N MET A 511 -1.58 -5.00 -10.94
CA MET A 511 -2.10 -5.42 -9.64
C MET A 511 -1.05 -5.11 -8.57
N GLY A 512 -1.29 -4.06 -7.78
CA GLY A 512 -0.47 -3.80 -6.62
C GLY A 512 -0.98 -4.53 -5.38
N ILE A 513 -0.15 -4.44 -4.34
CA ILE A 513 -0.42 -4.95 -3.00
C ILE A 513 -1.35 -4.01 -2.22
N PRO A 514 -1.89 -4.40 -1.05
CA PRO A 514 -2.65 -3.46 -0.22
C PRO A 514 -1.87 -2.16 0.07
N GLY A 515 -2.49 -1.03 -0.31
CA GLY A 515 -1.85 0.31 -0.29
C GLY A 515 -1.19 0.72 -1.61
N ASP A 516 -1.11 -0.17 -2.60
CA ASP A 516 -0.58 0.05 -3.95
C ASP A 516 0.79 0.78 -3.90
N SER A 517 0.93 1.90 -4.63
CA SER A 517 2.16 2.69 -4.68
C SER A 517 2.63 3.18 -3.31
N ASN A 518 1.71 3.43 -2.35
CA ASN A 518 2.09 3.81 -0.99
C ASN A 518 2.95 2.74 -0.31
N THR A 519 2.66 1.47 -0.55
CA THR A 519 3.33 0.36 0.13
C THR A 519 4.56 -0.08 -0.64
N ILE A 520 4.44 -0.20 -1.97
CA ILE A 520 5.54 -0.59 -2.86
C ILE A 520 6.73 0.34 -2.72
N ASN A 521 6.49 1.66 -2.58
CA ASN A 521 7.57 2.63 -2.47
C ASN A 521 8.44 2.41 -1.21
N TRP A 522 7.83 2.07 -0.08
CA TRP A 522 8.52 1.82 1.18
C TRP A 522 9.27 0.49 1.17
N MET A 523 8.68 -0.56 0.57
CA MET A 523 9.37 -1.83 0.37
C MET A 523 10.66 -1.66 -0.42
N LEU A 524 10.59 -0.98 -1.56
CA LEU A 524 11.77 -0.69 -2.37
C LEU A 524 12.77 0.19 -1.61
N LEU A 525 12.32 1.22 -0.90
CA LEU A 525 13.22 2.10 -0.15
C LEU A 525 13.92 1.38 1.00
N GLY A 526 13.23 0.47 1.69
CA GLY A 526 13.80 -0.40 2.72
C GLY A 526 14.86 -1.35 2.16
N LEU A 527 14.55 -2.03 1.05
CA LEU A 527 15.50 -2.88 0.33
C LEU A 527 16.73 -2.10 -0.14
N ALA A 528 16.53 -0.92 -0.72
CA ALA A 528 17.62 -0.07 -1.18
C ALA A 528 18.51 0.40 -0.02
N SER A 529 17.91 0.76 1.12
CA SER A 529 18.64 1.17 2.33
C SER A 529 19.53 0.06 2.88
N GLU A 530 19.13 -1.20 2.74
CA GLU A 530 19.91 -2.38 3.14
C GLU A 530 20.76 -2.96 1.99
N ASN A 531 21.00 -2.19 0.93
CA ASN A 531 21.83 -2.53 -0.23
C ASN A 531 21.39 -3.81 -0.97
N TYR A 532 20.08 -4.08 -1.05
CA TYR A 532 19.58 -5.21 -1.83
C TYR A 532 19.76 -4.95 -3.34
N PRO A 533 20.38 -5.89 -4.09
CA PRO A 533 20.67 -5.70 -5.51
C PRO A 533 19.40 -5.66 -6.37
N ALA A 534 19.45 -4.96 -7.50
CA ALA A 534 18.34 -4.94 -8.44
C ALA A 534 18.15 -6.30 -9.12
N ASP A 535 16.97 -6.89 -8.94
CA ASP A 535 16.51 -8.11 -9.60
C ASP A 535 15.17 -7.87 -10.34
N ALA A 536 14.66 -8.90 -10.99
CA ALA A 536 13.47 -8.76 -11.82
C ALA A 536 12.17 -8.53 -11.06
N SER A 537 12.21 -8.71 -9.74
CA SER A 537 11.12 -8.42 -8.81
C SER A 537 11.14 -6.95 -8.41
N THR A 538 12.32 -6.42 -8.06
CA THR A 538 12.47 -4.98 -7.82
C THR A 538 12.17 -4.15 -9.07
N ASP A 539 12.54 -4.63 -10.26
CA ASP A 539 12.23 -3.95 -11.52
C ASP A 539 10.72 -3.92 -11.80
N ALA A 540 10.00 -5.00 -11.50
CA ALA A 540 8.55 -5.05 -11.69
C ALA A 540 7.82 -4.05 -10.79
N PHE A 541 8.27 -3.91 -9.54
CA PHE A 541 7.74 -2.91 -8.61
C PHE A 541 8.12 -1.48 -9.03
N ALA A 542 9.36 -1.26 -9.50
CA ALA A 542 9.77 0.04 -10.03
C ALA A 542 8.94 0.43 -11.27
N ARG A 543 8.64 -0.53 -12.16
CA ARG A 543 7.75 -0.33 -13.30
C ARG A 543 6.31 -0.05 -12.87
N PHE A 544 5.82 -0.73 -11.84
CA PHE A 544 4.51 -0.45 -11.26
C PHE A 544 4.44 1.01 -10.81
N LEU A 545 5.42 1.49 -10.04
CA LEU A 545 5.46 2.89 -9.61
C LEU A 545 5.46 3.84 -10.82
N LYS A 546 6.33 3.62 -11.81
CA LYS A 546 6.40 4.47 -13.02
C LYS A 546 5.04 4.54 -13.73
N ASN A 547 4.38 3.40 -13.95
CA ASN A 547 3.14 3.32 -14.72
C ASN A 547 1.90 3.75 -13.93
N ASP A 548 1.99 3.82 -12.60
CA ASP A 548 0.94 4.35 -11.75
C ASP A 548 0.96 5.89 -11.67
N GLN A 549 2.08 6.53 -12.04
CA GLN A 549 2.25 7.99 -12.00
C GLN A 549 1.17 8.72 -12.81
N LEU A 550 0.57 9.74 -12.21
CA LEU A 550 -0.40 10.60 -12.89
C LEU A 550 0.28 11.53 -13.91
N PRO A 551 -0.45 12.04 -14.92
CA PRO A 551 0.11 12.93 -15.94
C PRO A 551 0.76 14.21 -15.40
N ASP A 552 0.32 14.70 -14.23
CA ASP A 552 0.91 15.88 -13.58
C ASP A 552 2.18 15.57 -12.77
N GLY A 553 2.69 14.35 -12.84
CA GLY A 553 3.95 13.93 -12.21
C GLY A 553 3.81 13.38 -10.80
N ARG A 554 2.62 13.42 -10.20
CA ARG A 554 2.42 12.99 -8.81
C ARG A 554 1.96 11.55 -8.70
N TRP A 555 2.09 11.00 -7.49
CA TRP A 555 1.32 9.84 -7.06
C TRP A 555 0.24 10.30 -6.08
N ARG A 556 -0.93 9.67 -6.14
CA ARG A 556 -2.05 10.00 -5.27
C ARG A 556 -2.03 9.09 -4.05
N LEU A 557 -2.20 9.67 -2.88
CA LEU A 557 -2.42 8.91 -1.66
C LEU A 557 -3.72 8.08 -1.78
N VAL A 558 -3.58 6.75 -1.82
CA VAL A 558 -4.72 5.82 -1.88
C VAL A 558 -5.22 5.44 -0.48
N ALA A 559 -4.31 5.43 0.50
CA ALA A 559 -4.61 5.03 1.87
C ALA A 559 -4.13 6.04 2.92
N GLY A 560 -4.99 6.97 3.33
CA GLY A 560 -4.69 7.98 4.35
C GLY A 560 -4.69 7.43 5.78
N ARG A 561 -3.55 7.52 6.51
CA ARG A 561 -3.42 7.02 7.90
C ARG A 561 -2.65 7.97 8.84
N PRO A 562 -3.09 9.22 8.97
CA PRO A 562 -2.28 10.27 9.54
C PRO A 562 -1.74 9.96 10.96
N PRO A 563 -0.50 10.41 11.25
CA PRO A 563 0.38 11.14 10.33
C PRO A 563 1.11 10.26 9.30
N ILE A 564 1.14 8.94 9.46
CA ILE A 564 1.77 8.05 8.48
C ILE A 564 0.95 8.04 7.19
N ASN A 565 1.58 8.17 6.01
CA ASN A 565 0.87 8.14 4.73
C ASN A 565 -0.29 9.16 4.71
N SER A 566 0.00 10.44 4.92
CA SER A 566 -1.00 11.53 4.98
C SER A 566 -0.90 12.52 3.80
N SER A 567 0.11 12.38 2.95
CA SER A 567 0.50 13.42 1.99
C SER A 567 0.74 12.89 0.57
N ASP A 568 0.16 13.59 -0.42
CA ASP A 568 0.50 13.45 -1.85
C ASP A 568 1.96 13.90 -2.12
N ILE A 569 2.50 14.84 -1.33
CA ILE A 569 3.91 15.27 -1.42
C ILE A 569 4.83 14.15 -0.93
N ALA A 570 4.51 13.55 0.22
CA ALA A 570 5.28 12.44 0.77
C ALA A 570 5.33 11.26 -0.19
N ILE A 571 4.18 10.74 -0.62
CA ILE A 571 4.14 9.60 -1.55
C ILE A 571 4.87 9.92 -2.85
N THR A 572 4.74 11.13 -3.41
CA THR A 572 5.43 11.50 -4.65
C THR A 572 6.96 11.53 -4.46
N ALA A 573 7.44 12.11 -3.36
CA ALA A 573 8.87 12.13 -3.05
C ALA A 573 9.44 10.71 -2.86
N ILE A 574 8.71 9.84 -2.14
CA ILE A 574 9.15 8.47 -1.84
C ILE A 574 9.07 7.60 -3.10
N CYS A 575 7.98 7.66 -3.88
CA CYS A 575 7.87 6.94 -5.15
C CYS A 575 8.99 7.33 -6.11
N MET A 576 9.30 8.62 -6.24
CA MET A 576 10.42 9.10 -7.05
C MET A 576 11.76 8.50 -6.58
N ARG A 577 12.04 8.51 -5.27
CA ARG A 577 13.29 7.94 -4.71
C ARG A 577 13.36 6.43 -4.93
N ALA A 578 12.30 5.71 -4.59
CA ALA A 578 12.19 4.26 -4.68
C ALA A 578 12.32 3.76 -6.12
N MET A 579 11.59 4.38 -7.05
CA MET A 579 11.64 4.07 -8.48
C MET A 579 13.04 4.28 -9.06
N ARG A 580 13.74 5.36 -8.68
CA ARG A 580 15.11 5.62 -9.13
C ARG A 580 16.14 4.63 -8.60
N ALA A 581 15.92 4.07 -7.40
CA ALA A 581 16.82 3.09 -6.82
C ALA A 581 16.88 1.78 -7.62
N TYR A 582 15.78 1.41 -8.29
CA TYR A 582 15.63 0.16 -9.04
C TYR A 582 15.24 0.38 -10.50
N ALA A 583 15.55 1.55 -11.07
CA ALA A 583 15.27 1.84 -12.47
C ALA A 583 16.04 0.86 -13.39
N PRO A 584 15.36 0.08 -14.24
CA PRO A 584 16.03 -0.83 -15.17
C PRO A 584 16.97 -0.07 -16.10
N LYS A 585 18.16 -0.62 -16.35
CA LYS A 585 19.18 0.03 -17.19
C LYS A 585 18.65 0.30 -18.60
N SER A 586 17.89 -0.63 -19.18
CA SER A 586 17.32 -0.52 -20.53
C SER A 586 16.30 0.62 -20.67
N ALA A 587 15.64 1.02 -19.59
CA ALA A 587 14.57 2.03 -19.60
C ALA A 587 14.94 3.31 -18.81
N ARG A 588 16.23 3.51 -18.49
CA ARG A 588 16.68 4.55 -17.54
C ARG A 588 16.17 5.96 -17.89
N GLN A 589 16.09 6.32 -19.16
CA GLN A 589 15.62 7.64 -19.58
C GLN A 589 14.15 7.88 -19.26
N GLU A 590 13.28 6.89 -19.45
CA GLU A 590 11.85 6.99 -19.10
C GLU A 590 11.68 7.24 -17.60
N TYR A 591 12.47 6.56 -16.77
CA TYR A 591 12.45 6.69 -15.32
C TYR A 591 12.99 8.06 -14.86
N LEU A 592 14.01 8.59 -15.55
CA LEU A 592 14.51 9.95 -15.30
C LEU A 592 13.47 11.01 -15.66
N GLN A 593 12.75 10.84 -16.76
CA GLN A 593 11.66 11.74 -17.15
C GLN A 593 10.53 11.71 -16.12
N SER A 594 10.09 10.51 -15.71
CA SER A 594 9.08 10.34 -14.66
C SER A 594 9.52 11.02 -13.34
N ALA A 595 10.78 10.88 -12.94
CA ALA A 595 11.33 11.56 -11.78
C ALA A 595 11.39 13.10 -11.94
N SER A 596 11.63 13.61 -13.15
CA SER A 596 11.61 15.06 -13.43
C SER A 596 10.20 15.64 -13.25
N CYS A 597 9.18 14.99 -13.80
CA CYS A 597 7.78 15.40 -13.62
C CYS A 597 7.41 15.42 -12.12
N ALA A 598 7.84 14.41 -11.36
CA ALA A 598 7.64 14.36 -9.92
C ALA A 598 8.30 15.53 -9.19
N ALA A 599 9.54 15.86 -9.54
CA ALA A 599 10.26 16.99 -8.95
C ALA A 599 9.62 18.34 -9.27
N GLU A 600 9.15 18.53 -10.51
CA GLU A 600 8.41 19.73 -10.92
C GLU A 600 7.10 19.88 -10.15
N TRP A 601 6.38 18.79 -9.98
CA TRP A 601 5.17 18.78 -9.17
C TRP A 601 5.46 19.12 -7.70
N ILE A 602 6.46 18.47 -7.08
CA ILE A 602 6.86 18.74 -5.68
C ILE A 602 7.23 20.21 -5.47
N ARG A 603 7.93 20.83 -6.43
CA ARG A 603 8.34 22.24 -6.36
C ARG A 603 7.17 23.21 -6.37
N SER A 604 6.11 22.88 -7.11
CA SER A 604 4.91 23.72 -7.23
C SER A 604 3.83 23.40 -6.19
N ALA A 605 3.90 22.23 -5.55
CA ALA A 605 2.98 21.82 -4.52
C ALA A 605 3.03 22.75 -3.30
N LYS A 606 1.86 23.09 -2.75
CA LYS A 606 1.74 23.94 -1.56
C LYS A 606 1.63 23.06 -0.32
N PRO A 607 2.66 23.04 0.56
CA PRO A 607 2.61 22.20 1.73
C PRO A 607 1.69 22.78 2.82
N VAL A 608 0.87 21.93 3.45
CA VAL A 608 -0.08 22.33 4.50
C VAL A 608 0.37 21.82 5.87
N THR A 609 0.77 20.54 5.95
CA THR A 609 1.20 19.89 7.20
C THR A 609 2.71 19.98 7.39
N THR A 610 3.21 19.56 8.56
CA THR A 610 4.66 19.41 8.77
C THR A 610 5.23 18.29 7.92
N ASP A 611 4.47 17.21 7.74
CA ASP A 611 4.81 16.07 6.86
C ASP A 611 5.02 16.54 5.41
N ASP A 612 4.07 17.33 4.88
CA ASP A 612 4.15 17.95 3.55
C ASP A 612 5.46 18.73 3.37
N ARG A 613 5.82 19.59 4.34
CA ARG A 613 7.02 20.43 4.27
C ARG A 613 8.31 19.61 4.36
N ALA A 614 8.35 18.63 5.25
CA ALA A 614 9.51 17.77 5.44
C ALA A 614 9.79 16.94 4.18
N PHE A 615 8.74 16.32 3.62
CA PHE A 615 8.87 15.56 2.37
C PHE A 615 9.04 16.43 1.13
N GLN A 616 8.59 17.69 1.13
CA GLN A 616 8.95 18.63 0.08
C GLN A 616 10.46 18.90 0.09
N LEU A 617 11.06 19.18 1.25
CA LEU A 617 12.50 19.36 1.37
C LEU A 617 13.28 18.11 0.95
N LEU A 618 12.89 16.94 1.46
CA LEU A 618 13.49 15.66 1.08
C LEU A 618 13.34 15.37 -0.41
N GLY A 619 12.14 15.59 -0.97
CA GLY A 619 11.85 15.40 -2.38
C GLY A 619 12.72 16.28 -3.27
N LEU A 620 12.83 17.58 -2.97
CA LEU A 620 13.72 18.49 -3.68
C LEU A 620 15.19 18.04 -3.58
N LYS A 621 15.63 17.59 -2.40
CA LYS A 621 16.98 17.06 -2.20
C LYS A 621 17.23 15.80 -3.05
N TRP A 622 16.31 14.84 -3.02
CA TRP A 622 16.44 13.59 -3.76
C TRP A 622 16.36 13.81 -5.27
N ALA A 623 15.59 14.79 -5.73
CA ALA A 623 15.55 15.23 -7.12
C ALA A 623 16.86 15.90 -7.59
N GLY A 624 17.70 16.37 -6.66
CA GLY A 624 18.90 17.14 -6.98
C GLY A 624 18.61 18.61 -7.32
N ASP A 625 17.60 19.20 -6.68
CA ASP A 625 17.21 20.60 -6.90
C ASP A 625 18.31 21.60 -6.47
N ALA A 626 18.16 22.85 -6.90
CA ALA A 626 19.12 23.91 -6.66
C ALA A 626 19.29 24.20 -5.15
N PRO A 627 20.52 24.54 -4.70
CA PRO A 627 20.76 24.87 -3.30
C PRO A 627 19.88 25.99 -2.73
N ALA A 628 19.41 26.92 -3.57
CA ALA A 628 18.49 27.99 -3.16
C ALA A 628 17.12 27.44 -2.75
N SER A 629 16.55 26.53 -3.54
CA SER A 629 15.28 25.86 -3.25
C SER A 629 15.35 25.07 -1.94
N LEU A 630 16.44 24.33 -1.74
CA LEU A 630 16.67 23.57 -0.51
C LEU A 630 16.75 24.49 0.73
N LYS A 631 17.51 25.59 0.62
CA LYS A 631 17.65 26.56 1.71
C LYS A 631 16.32 27.24 2.05
N GLN A 632 15.48 27.53 1.06
CA GLN A 632 14.16 28.09 1.29
C GLN A 632 13.28 27.11 2.08
N ALA A 633 13.11 25.88 1.57
CA ALA A 633 12.28 24.87 2.22
C ALA A 633 12.77 24.53 3.65
N ALA A 634 14.08 24.48 3.88
CA ALA A 634 14.65 24.25 5.21
C ALA A 634 14.38 25.41 6.19
N ARG A 635 14.45 26.66 5.73
CA ARG A 635 14.11 27.83 6.56
C ARG A 635 12.63 27.86 6.92
N GLU A 636 11.76 27.52 5.97
CA GLU A 636 10.33 27.41 6.21
C GLU A 636 10.05 26.35 7.28
N LEU A 637 10.68 25.18 7.22
CA LEU A 637 10.58 24.15 8.27
C LEU A 637 11.06 24.63 9.64
N LEU A 638 12.25 25.23 9.72
CA LEU A 638 12.78 25.77 10.97
C LEU A 638 11.86 26.83 11.60
N SER A 639 11.20 27.65 10.77
CA SER A 639 10.26 28.67 11.25
C SER A 639 9.02 28.10 11.95
N GLN A 640 8.71 26.82 11.75
CA GLN A 640 7.58 26.13 12.38
C GLN A 640 7.93 25.53 13.74
N GLN A 641 9.19 25.62 14.19
CA GLN A 641 9.61 25.07 15.48
C GLN A 641 8.91 25.80 16.62
N LYS A 642 8.38 25.03 17.57
CA LYS A 642 7.69 25.56 18.74
C LYS A 642 8.67 25.94 19.85
N ALA A 643 8.17 26.68 20.84
CA ALA A 643 8.96 27.14 21.96
C ALA A 643 9.55 26.00 22.81
N ASP A 644 8.91 24.83 22.80
CA ASP A 644 9.41 23.60 23.44
C ASP A 644 10.56 22.92 22.68
N GLY A 645 10.97 23.47 21.54
CA GLY A 645 12.02 22.92 20.67
C GLY A 645 11.54 21.84 19.71
N GLY A 646 10.29 21.38 19.82
CA GLY A 646 9.72 20.37 18.93
C GLY A 646 8.97 20.96 17.74
N TRP A 647 8.47 20.06 16.89
CA TRP A 647 7.50 20.34 15.85
C TRP A 647 6.24 19.52 16.09
N SER A 648 5.10 20.07 15.68
CA SER A 648 3.80 19.38 15.71
C SER A 648 3.44 18.84 14.33
N GLN A 649 2.65 17.77 14.27
CA GLN A 649 2.12 17.25 13.00
C GLN A 649 1.29 18.31 12.25
N LEU A 650 0.42 18.99 13.00
CA LEU A 650 -0.46 20.07 12.55
C LEU A 650 -0.21 21.34 13.37
N PRO A 651 -0.43 22.55 12.82
CA PRO A 651 -0.19 23.80 13.53
C PRO A 651 -0.89 23.89 14.90
N ALA A 652 -2.15 23.43 14.96
CA ALA A 652 -3.01 23.48 16.16
C ALA A 652 -2.72 22.40 17.22
N MET A 653 -1.80 21.46 16.94
CA MET A 653 -1.46 20.35 17.85
C MET A 653 -0.20 20.65 18.66
N PRO A 654 0.03 20.05 19.84
CA PRO A 654 1.32 20.11 20.53
C PRO A 654 2.44 19.45 19.70
N SER A 655 3.70 19.74 20.05
CA SER A 655 4.85 19.06 19.46
C SER A 655 4.84 17.56 19.78
N ASP A 656 5.36 16.73 18.87
CA ASP A 656 5.52 15.30 19.08
C ASP A 656 6.77 14.74 18.40
N ALA A 657 7.11 13.50 18.74
CA ALA A 657 8.32 12.85 18.25
C ALA A 657 8.26 12.46 16.76
N TYR A 658 7.06 12.24 16.20
CA TYR A 658 6.92 11.90 14.78
C TYR A 658 7.33 13.09 13.92
N ALA A 659 6.69 14.24 14.15
CA ALA A 659 6.96 15.47 13.40
C ALA A 659 8.38 15.97 13.69
N THR A 660 8.81 15.97 14.95
CA THR A 660 10.16 16.43 15.32
C THR A 660 11.25 15.56 14.69
N GLY A 661 11.14 14.23 14.79
CA GLY A 661 12.10 13.30 14.19
C GLY A 661 12.18 13.46 12.67
N LEU A 662 11.04 13.48 11.99
CA LEU A 662 10.98 13.62 10.53
C LEU A 662 11.59 14.95 10.06
N VAL A 663 11.29 16.06 10.73
CA VAL A 663 11.87 17.37 10.39
C VAL A 663 13.38 17.37 10.57
N LEU A 664 13.90 16.83 11.68
CA LEU A 664 15.34 16.78 11.91
C LEU A 664 16.05 15.90 10.87
N VAL A 665 15.47 14.77 10.46
CA VAL A 665 15.99 13.97 9.35
C VAL A 665 15.99 14.77 8.05
N ALA A 666 14.89 15.45 7.71
CA ALA A 666 14.81 16.26 6.50
C ALA A 666 15.85 17.41 6.48
N LEU A 667 16.01 18.12 7.60
CA LEU A 667 16.97 19.20 7.74
C LEU A 667 18.41 18.71 7.57
N SER A 668 18.77 17.61 8.23
CA SER A 668 20.12 17.04 8.14
C SER A 668 20.42 16.44 6.75
N GLU A 669 19.50 15.66 6.17
CA GLU A 669 19.67 15.08 4.82
C GLU A 669 19.76 16.16 3.73
N SER A 670 19.09 17.29 3.90
CA SER A 670 19.16 18.39 2.93
C SER A 670 20.60 18.89 2.72
N GLY A 671 21.43 18.82 3.77
CA GLY A 671 22.76 19.42 3.82
C GLY A 671 22.75 20.95 3.93
N THR A 672 21.60 21.56 4.21
CA THR A 672 21.47 23.03 4.33
C THR A 672 21.56 23.54 5.76
N ILE A 673 21.17 22.72 6.73
CA ILE A 673 21.24 22.98 8.17
C ILE A 673 22.18 21.95 8.78
N THR A 674 23.16 22.41 9.57
CA THR A 674 24.12 21.53 10.22
C THR A 674 23.56 21.01 11.53
N VAL A 675 24.08 19.88 12.02
CA VAL A 675 23.68 19.33 13.31
C VAL A 675 23.94 20.30 14.48
N ASN A 676 24.87 21.25 14.33
CA ASN A 676 25.18 22.25 15.35
C ASN A 676 24.27 23.48 15.32
N ASP A 677 23.33 23.58 14.38
CA ASP A 677 22.36 24.66 14.35
C ASP A 677 21.52 24.70 15.63
N ALA A 678 21.26 25.89 16.16
CA ALA A 678 20.55 26.04 17.43
C ALA A 678 19.12 25.49 17.37
N GLY A 679 18.43 25.61 16.23
CA GLY A 679 17.12 25.02 16.02
C GLY A 679 17.20 23.49 15.98
N PHE A 680 18.20 22.95 15.29
CA PHE A 680 18.43 21.50 15.25
C PHE A 680 18.68 20.93 16.66
N GLN A 681 19.56 21.55 17.44
CA GLN A 681 19.91 21.11 18.79
C GLN A 681 18.73 21.17 19.76
N ARG A 682 17.87 22.18 19.67
CA ARG A 682 16.61 22.22 20.44
C ARG A 682 15.69 21.05 20.11
N GLY A 683 15.62 20.64 18.84
CA GLY A 683 14.86 19.47 18.43
C GLY A 683 15.42 18.16 18.99
N ILE A 684 16.76 18.01 18.99
CA ILE A 684 17.43 16.86 19.60
C ILE A 684 17.15 16.81 21.11
N GLU A 685 17.17 17.95 21.80
CA GLU A 685 16.83 18.01 23.23
C GLU A 685 15.36 17.68 23.49
N PHE A 686 14.44 18.14 22.63
CA PHE A 686 13.03 17.73 22.70
C PHE A 686 12.91 16.20 22.63
N LEU A 687 13.54 15.54 21.65
CA LEU A 687 13.47 14.07 21.54
C LEU A 687 14.08 13.37 22.76
N ARG A 688 15.24 13.83 23.24
CA ARG A 688 15.91 13.23 24.40
C ARG A 688 15.10 13.37 25.70
N SER A 689 14.46 14.52 25.90
CA SER A 689 13.66 14.80 27.11
C SER A 689 12.29 14.13 27.11
N THR A 690 11.77 13.75 25.93
CA THR A 690 10.43 13.14 25.75
C THR A 690 10.45 11.63 25.50
N GLN A 691 11.61 10.96 25.57
CA GLN A 691 11.68 9.50 25.43
C GLN A 691 11.08 8.81 26.65
N LEU A 692 10.35 7.71 26.44
CA LEU A 692 9.77 6.89 27.50
C LEU A 692 10.78 5.87 28.05
N GLN A 693 10.46 5.29 29.20
CA GLN A 693 11.32 4.32 29.90
C GLN A 693 11.64 3.06 29.04
N ASP A 694 10.69 2.64 28.22
CA ASP A 694 10.84 1.50 27.30
C ASP A 694 11.65 1.84 26.03
N GLY A 695 12.15 3.07 25.90
CA GLY A 695 12.91 3.55 24.75
C GLY A 695 12.07 4.08 23.59
N SER A 696 10.73 4.02 23.69
CA SER A 696 9.82 4.50 22.64
C SER A 696 9.45 5.97 22.81
N TRP A 697 8.77 6.51 21.79
CA TRP A 697 7.97 7.74 21.89
C TRP A 697 6.51 7.41 21.56
N HIS A 698 5.60 7.64 22.51
CA HIS A 698 4.17 7.49 22.27
C HIS A 698 3.66 8.65 21.42
N VAL A 699 3.07 8.32 20.28
CA VAL A 699 2.33 9.27 19.44
C VAL A 699 0.97 8.69 19.19
N ALA A 700 -0.07 9.46 19.47
CA ALA A 700 -1.42 8.97 19.29
C ALA A 700 -1.86 8.99 17.83
N THR A 701 -2.58 7.95 17.42
CA THR A 701 -3.13 7.86 16.07
C THR A 701 -4.24 8.88 15.87
N ARG A 702 -4.26 9.47 14.67
CA ARG A 702 -5.41 10.22 14.13
C ARG A 702 -6.11 9.45 13.02
N ALA A 703 -5.60 8.27 12.68
CA ALA A 703 -6.20 7.41 11.69
C ALA A 703 -7.42 6.68 12.28
N ILE A 704 -8.46 6.56 11.46
CA ILE A 704 -9.64 5.77 11.83
C ILE A 704 -9.30 4.27 11.76
N GLY A 705 -9.51 3.57 12.86
CA GLY A 705 -9.40 2.11 12.92
C GLY A 705 -10.48 1.44 12.07
N ILE A 706 -10.05 0.74 11.02
CA ILE A 706 -10.92 -0.08 10.15
C ILE A 706 -10.45 -1.52 9.97
N GLN A 707 -9.22 -1.84 10.41
CA GLN A 707 -8.64 -3.17 10.34
C GLN A 707 -8.72 -3.84 11.71
N PRO A 708 -8.83 -5.19 11.77
CA PRO A 708 -8.70 -5.92 13.02
C PRO A 708 -7.38 -5.60 13.72
N TYR A 709 -7.46 -5.40 15.03
CA TYR A 709 -6.31 -5.13 15.88
C TYR A 709 -5.45 -6.40 16.05
N PHE A 710 -4.13 -6.25 16.11
CA PHE A 710 -3.23 -7.29 16.58
C PHE A 710 -1.96 -6.69 17.20
N GLU A 711 -1.30 -7.47 18.06
CA GLU A 711 -0.08 -7.05 18.77
C GLU A 711 1.19 -7.32 17.95
N SER A 712 1.94 -6.26 17.60
CA SER A 712 3.31 -6.31 17.05
C SER A 712 4.41 -6.33 18.11
N GLY A 713 4.04 -6.23 19.39
CA GLY A 713 5.01 -6.21 20.50
C GLY A 713 5.66 -4.84 20.71
N PHE A 714 5.28 -3.84 19.90
CA PHE A 714 5.52 -2.45 20.21
C PHE A 714 4.47 -1.97 21.24
N PRO A 715 4.86 -1.16 22.26
CA PRO A 715 3.92 -0.64 23.27
C PRO A 715 2.82 0.25 22.67
N HIS A 716 1.90 0.73 23.53
CA HIS A 716 0.85 1.73 23.23
C HIS A 716 -0.41 1.22 22.53
N GLY A 717 -0.66 -0.09 22.51
CA GLY A 717 -1.94 -0.64 22.11
C GLY A 717 -2.36 -0.21 20.70
N GLY A 718 -3.52 0.45 20.56
CA GLY A 718 -4.00 0.99 19.28
C GLY A 718 -3.07 2.01 18.61
N ASP A 719 -2.17 2.64 19.37
CA ASP A 719 -1.21 3.63 18.88
C ASP A 719 0.15 3.01 18.51
N GLN A 720 0.31 1.68 18.61
CA GLN A 720 1.61 1.02 18.43
C GLN A 720 2.25 1.30 17.06
N TRP A 721 1.46 1.35 15.98
CA TRP A 721 1.96 1.53 14.61
C TRP A 721 2.55 2.93 14.41
N ILE A 722 1.82 3.93 14.85
CA ILE A 722 2.27 5.31 14.74
C ILE A 722 3.42 5.59 15.71
N SER A 723 3.39 5.02 16.92
CA SER A 723 4.47 5.17 17.88
C SER A 723 5.76 4.48 17.39
N ALA A 724 5.66 3.36 16.68
CA ALA A 724 6.80 2.71 16.04
C ALA A 724 7.40 3.57 14.92
N ALA A 725 6.58 4.21 14.08
CA ALA A 725 7.07 5.14 13.05
C ALA A 725 7.68 6.41 13.66
N ALA A 726 7.06 6.96 14.71
CA ALA A 726 7.58 8.11 15.45
C ALA A 726 8.94 7.79 16.07
N THR A 727 9.06 6.60 16.67
CA THR A 727 10.31 6.11 17.27
C THR A 727 11.37 5.91 16.18
N ASN A 728 11.04 5.35 15.01
CA ASN A 728 11.99 5.27 13.89
C ASN A 728 12.51 6.65 13.45
N TRP A 729 11.64 7.63 13.23
CA TRP A 729 12.05 8.99 12.85
C TRP A 729 12.90 9.67 13.92
N ALA A 730 12.50 9.56 15.19
CA ALA A 730 13.25 10.10 16.31
C ALA A 730 14.64 9.44 16.42
N THR A 731 14.72 8.12 16.29
CA THR A 731 15.97 7.36 16.33
C THR A 731 16.89 7.74 15.16
N MET A 732 16.39 7.87 13.93
CA MET A 732 17.19 8.34 12.78
C MET A 732 17.73 9.76 13.00
N ALA A 733 16.91 10.69 13.51
CA ALA A 733 17.36 12.04 13.84
C ALA A 733 18.48 12.04 14.89
N LEU A 734 18.35 11.22 15.93
CA LEU A 734 19.37 11.07 16.98
C LEU A 734 20.65 10.42 16.44
N ILE A 735 20.54 9.46 15.52
CA ILE A 735 21.71 8.87 14.83
C ILE A 735 22.45 9.95 14.05
N HIS A 736 21.74 10.84 13.33
CA HIS A 736 22.37 11.93 12.60
C HIS A 736 23.10 12.91 13.52
N ALA A 737 22.63 13.11 14.75
CA ALA A 737 23.29 13.96 15.75
C ALA A 737 24.52 13.30 16.42
N VAL A 738 24.67 11.97 16.31
CA VAL A 738 25.82 11.22 16.85
C VAL A 738 26.98 11.17 15.84
N ARG A 739 26.70 11.36 14.55
CA ARG A 739 27.70 11.47 13.48
C ARG A 739 28.38 12.83 13.51
#